data_AF-A0A6P8HXB7-F1
#
_entry.id   AF-A0A6P8HXB7-F1
#
_cell.length_a   1.000
_cell.length_b   1.000
_cell.length_c   1.000
_cell.angle_alpha   90.00
_cell.angle_beta   90.00
_cell.angle_gamma   90.00
#
_symmetry.space_group_name_H-M   'P 1'
#
loop_
_entity.id
_entity.type
_entity.pdbx_description
1 polymer ?
#
loop_
_entity_poly.entity_id
_entity_poly.type
_entity_poly.pdbx_seq_one_letter_code
_entity_poly.pdbx_strand_id
1 'polypeptide(L)'
;TDLNNIAKFQKVIWNSNGNYFFPLLTVTYCYHKVIYGISGLFIENTYHFSGKALNNHAIKTTQVSSKINCVFQCLSVEQCVSYNYQETSSTGRHTCELNRKSFRNAKLEDFQARDGFVYGESVPQTSQSGSCATSPCKNYGICMNIGNDMYECICKATTTGNDCEQWKDNAKDYTLTFPRKSTSDVISAVSLNSSQVSKLTMCTWVNYVTAGWHTLFSYSVKNAANMLAIRCDNTGKCEIIVNNVPSEVHTSPLNDGTWHHLCFSWENIQGSLKFYINGAIRSIKKDVSSSLTIDGTGKLIIGQLQATSVGLEFNASDSFMGRMYGFNMWDAVKSPSEILSLSKQCISETGNLVDWRIFSVKESHGLVNQAMPSVCAFNVSKTANFESSSGEKYIKMPFTTTSLREITICFWSRRKWTKKSTAFHYYSETLKNALRWTFNGATENMIFVANVKTSIYFSPYYDDSWHHFCYTWESTDGRLVVFIDGIVIYNASSVDRAKTIEGTGVLVIGQLCSTLNPFSASDDCFYVNYLTDLNIWKTSLSGHVITAMSKAAGRDLGNKLNWNDVVYGGEVFGGLSLTPTNDVSLNGNSDFYIDFGSTQSASNYVEFQNPIPSVTQFLACYWLWPTNKGGVFAYSTPELADQWATFISTSDASFCINEKWKYGSTVTFNGGWSHFCWRWRNTDGLTELYKDGKLLMSLTGFVTGYTIPGGGYLVLGQEVDSHKGGFSASQALTGFLGHLNIWDNFDAVALSFEEMARGASHFEGNVVPWSSFRSKLYGTVTVVEGSSCTLPDFATQKLREKWCSDNISPTSDCPVLYPLLDTDNNNNGKLLRCYCKNMLLQNSAGHYTYNPGNTGYYTRDPQLRLIKNI
;
A
#
# COMPACT_ATOMS: atom_id res chain seq x y z
N THR A 1 6.30 14.46 47.94
CA THR A 1 7.23 13.35 48.19
C THR A 1 7.36 12.98 49.66
N ASP A 2 6.49 13.47 50.57
CA ASP A 2 6.40 12.93 51.94
C ASP A 2 4.95 13.05 52.45
N LEU A 3 4.27 11.90 52.64
CA LEU A 3 2.85 11.81 53.05
C LEU A 3 2.63 12.28 54.49
N ASN A 4 3.67 12.29 55.33
CA ASN A 4 3.57 12.68 56.73
C ASN A 4 3.42 14.19 56.96
N ASN A 5 3.55 15.02 55.91
CA ASN A 5 3.46 16.49 56.03
C ASN A 5 2.08 17.08 55.71
N ILE A 6 1.14 16.32 55.16
CA ILE A 6 -0.21 16.84 54.85
C ILE A 6 -1.00 17.10 56.15
N ALA A 7 -0.84 16.25 57.17
CA ALA A 7 -1.44 16.46 58.50
C ALA A 7 -0.82 17.65 59.26
N LYS A 8 0.42 18.04 58.94
CA LYS A 8 1.07 19.24 59.52
C LYS A 8 0.61 20.53 58.85
N PHE A 9 0.20 20.50 57.58
CA PHE A 9 -0.26 21.68 56.86
C PHE A 9 -1.60 22.24 57.39
N GLN A 10 -2.44 21.39 58.00
CA GLN A 10 -3.66 21.85 58.69
C GLN A 10 -3.36 22.65 59.99
N LYS A 11 -2.17 22.53 60.57
CA LYS A 11 -1.82 23.18 61.85
C LYS A 11 -1.28 24.61 61.72
N VAL A 12 -0.98 25.10 60.51
CA VAL A 12 -0.33 26.41 60.30
C VAL A 12 -1.33 27.55 60.10
N ILE A 13 -2.65 27.29 60.10
CA ILE A 13 -3.68 28.28 59.73
C ILE A 13 -4.37 28.94 60.95
N TRP A 14 -4.00 28.58 62.18
CA TRP A 14 -4.65 29.10 63.39
C TRP A 14 -3.63 29.64 64.39
N ASN A 15 -3.70 30.94 64.70
CA ASN A 15 -3.22 31.42 66.00
C ASN A 15 -4.37 31.33 67.03
N SER A 16 -4.02 31.41 68.31
CA SER A 16 -4.92 31.24 69.46
C SER A 16 -6.10 32.21 69.54
N ASN A 17 -6.23 33.17 68.62
CA ASN A 17 -7.26 34.20 68.63
C ASN A 17 -8.13 34.26 67.33
N GLY A 18 -8.04 33.28 66.43
CA GLY A 18 -9.10 33.01 65.44
C GLY A 18 -9.35 34.04 64.32
N ASN A 19 -8.36 34.85 63.90
CA ASN A 19 -8.51 35.78 62.76
C ASN A 19 -7.61 35.44 61.55
N TYR A 20 -8.20 35.51 60.35
CA TYR A 20 -7.59 35.24 59.04
C TYR A 20 -6.60 36.35 58.60
N PHE A 21 -5.46 35.96 58.00
CA PHE A 21 -4.59 36.87 57.23
C PHE A 21 -4.07 36.16 55.96
N PHE A 22 -4.02 36.88 54.84
CA PHE A 22 -3.59 36.53 53.46
C PHE A 22 -4.69 36.22 52.41
N PRO A 23 -4.50 36.65 51.15
CA PRO A 23 -5.60 36.85 50.20
C PRO A 23 -6.12 35.53 49.62
N LEU A 24 -7.43 35.34 49.76
CA LEU A 24 -8.17 34.09 49.49
C LEU A 24 -8.14 33.62 48.01
N LEU A 25 -7.91 34.48 47.03
CA LEU A 25 -8.11 34.13 45.61
C LEU A 25 -6.98 33.30 45.01
N THR A 26 -5.72 33.60 45.32
CA THR A 26 -4.56 32.91 44.75
C THR A 26 -4.32 31.56 45.41
N VAL A 27 -4.59 31.47 46.72
CA VAL A 27 -4.52 30.19 47.44
C VAL A 27 -5.69 29.30 47.07
N THR A 28 -6.94 29.78 46.95
CA THR A 28 -8.06 28.89 46.56
C THR A 28 -7.88 28.36 45.14
N TYR A 29 -7.34 29.16 44.20
CA TYR A 29 -7.04 28.71 42.84
C TYR A 29 -5.87 27.72 42.79
N CYS A 30 -4.78 27.94 43.55
CA CYS A 30 -3.69 26.98 43.68
C CYS A 30 -4.11 25.73 44.47
N TYR A 31 -4.95 25.86 45.50
CA TYR A 31 -5.48 24.76 46.30
C TYR A 31 -6.48 23.95 45.48
N HIS A 32 -7.32 24.56 44.63
CA HIS A 32 -8.14 23.86 43.64
C HIS A 32 -7.29 23.17 42.58
N LYS A 33 -6.30 23.83 41.96
CA LYS A 33 -5.46 23.19 40.93
C LYS A 33 -4.57 22.08 41.48
N VAL A 34 -4.00 22.27 42.68
CA VAL A 34 -3.18 21.25 43.35
C VAL A 34 -4.05 20.12 43.86
N ILE A 35 -5.26 20.38 44.39
CA ILE A 35 -6.18 19.30 44.78
C ILE A 35 -6.73 18.58 43.57
N TYR A 36 -7.18 19.24 42.50
CA TYR A 36 -7.67 18.56 41.29
C TYR A 36 -6.54 17.81 40.57
N GLY A 37 -5.33 18.36 40.55
CA GLY A 37 -4.13 17.70 40.02
C GLY A 37 -3.72 16.48 40.84
N ILE A 38 -3.73 16.58 42.18
CA ILE A 38 -3.38 15.46 43.07
C ILE A 38 -4.52 14.44 43.17
N SER A 39 -5.79 14.86 43.20
CA SER A 39 -6.94 13.95 43.21
C SER A 39 -7.11 13.22 41.88
N GLY A 40 -6.77 13.85 40.74
CA GLY A 40 -6.67 13.16 39.45
C GLY A 40 -5.55 12.11 39.41
N LEU A 41 -4.41 12.40 40.07
CA LEU A 41 -3.26 11.48 40.15
C LEU A 41 -3.50 10.26 41.06
N PHE A 42 -4.29 10.38 42.14
CA PHE A 42 -4.54 9.28 43.09
C PHE A 42 -5.75 8.41 42.75
N ILE A 43 -6.76 8.93 42.04
CA ILE A 43 -8.04 8.21 41.77
C ILE A 43 -7.99 7.37 40.48
N GLU A 44 -7.11 7.67 39.52
CA GLU A 44 -7.12 6.97 38.23
C GLU A 44 -6.44 5.60 38.21
N ASN A 45 -5.54 5.32 39.15
CA ASN A 45 -4.95 3.98 39.30
C ASN A 45 -5.72 3.11 40.30
N THR A 46 -6.97 3.48 40.59
CA THR A 46 -7.84 2.77 41.54
C THR A 46 -9.05 2.19 40.83
N TYR A 47 -9.40 0.94 41.15
CA TYR A 47 -10.52 0.26 40.51
C TYR A 47 -11.86 0.81 41.00
N HIS A 48 -12.78 1.08 40.06
CA HIS A 48 -14.16 1.46 40.35
C HIS A 48 -15.14 0.48 39.75
N PHE A 49 -16.09 0.01 40.56
CA PHE A 49 -17.14 -0.90 40.11
C PHE A 49 -18.50 -0.37 40.53
N SER A 50 -19.27 0.16 39.57
CA SER A 50 -20.67 0.55 39.78
C SER A 50 -21.56 -0.67 39.97
N GLY A 51 -22.53 -0.55 40.88
CA GLY A 51 -23.45 -1.63 41.26
C GLY A 51 -22.79 -2.74 42.08
N LYS A 52 -21.62 -2.49 42.67
CA LYS A 52 -20.84 -3.46 43.45
C LYS A 52 -20.41 -2.84 44.77
N ALA A 53 -20.31 -3.66 45.81
CA ALA A 53 -19.79 -3.25 47.11
C ALA A 53 -18.97 -4.39 47.73
N LEU A 54 -17.97 -4.01 48.51
CA LEU A 54 -17.21 -4.95 49.33
C LEU A 54 -17.87 -5.03 50.72
N ASN A 55 -18.48 -6.18 51.01
CA ASN A 55 -19.20 -6.43 52.26
C ASN A 55 -18.24 -7.00 53.33
N ASN A 56 -18.61 -6.93 54.60
CA ASN A 56 -17.87 -7.51 55.75
C ASN A 56 -16.46 -6.93 56.03
N HIS A 57 -16.02 -5.93 55.25
CA HIS A 57 -14.69 -5.32 55.39
C HIS A 57 -14.72 -3.84 55.80
N ALA A 58 -15.91 -3.27 56.04
CA ALA A 58 -16.07 -1.89 56.48
C ALA A 58 -15.52 -1.66 57.90
N ILE A 59 -14.50 -0.81 58.01
CA ILE A 59 -13.93 -0.30 59.27
C ILE A 59 -14.83 0.80 59.84
N LYS A 60 -15.36 1.66 58.97
CA LYS A 60 -16.15 2.83 59.38
C LYS A 60 -17.18 3.19 58.32
N THR A 61 -18.42 3.42 58.74
CA THR A 61 -19.49 3.95 57.88
C THR A 61 -19.76 5.39 58.24
N THR A 62 -19.78 6.29 57.26
CA THR A 62 -19.99 7.73 57.44
C THR A 62 -20.90 8.31 56.37
N GLN A 63 -21.39 9.53 56.60
CA GLN A 63 -22.18 10.29 55.65
C GLN A 63 -21.32 11.38 55.01
N VAL A 64 -21.33 11.49 53.68
CA VAL A 64 -20.52 12.46 52.92
C VAL A 64 -21.38 13.21 51.90
N SER A 65 -20.98 14.41 51.50
CA SER A 65 -21.70 15.20 50.49
C SER A 65 -21.36 14.86 49.05
N SER A 66 -20.33 14.05 48.81
CA SER A 66 -19.89 13.68 47.46
C SER A 66 -18.96 12.45 47.48
N LYS A 67 -18.81 11.80 46.32
CA LYS A 67 -17.88 10.68 46.13
C LYS A 67 -16.44 11.05 46.51
N ILE A 68 -16.00 12.26 46.15
CA ILE A 68 -14.64 12.71 46.43
C ILE A 68 -14.40 12.88 47.95
N ASN A 69 -15.43 13.27 48.70
CA ASN A 69 -15.35 13.32 50.15
C ASN A 69 -15.27 11.92 50.77
N CYS A 70 -15.88 10.90 50.16
CA CYS A 70 -15.69 9.51 50.59
C CYS A 70 -14.24 9.04 50.40
N VAL A 71 -13.64 9.38 49.25
CA VAL A 71 -12.22 9.10 48.97
C VAL A 71 -11.31 9.75 50.02
N PHE A 72 -11.52 11.04 50.32
CA PHE A 72 -10.71 11.75 51.32
C PHE A 72 -10.87 11.17 52.72
N GLN A 73 -12.08 10.76 53.10
CA GLN A 73 -12.31 10.09 54.38
C GLN A 73 -11.55 8.76 54.45
N CYS A 74 -11.52 7.97 53.37
CA CYS A 74 -10.72 6.76 53.32
C CYS A 74 -9.22 7.07 53.43
N LEU A 75 -8.70 8.02 52.65
CA LEU A 75 -7.29 8.42 52.70
C LEU A 75 -6.85 8.95 54.08
N SER A 76 -7.78 9.49 54.87
CA SER A 76 -7.50 9.96 56.24
C SER A 76 -7.43 8.85 57.28
N VAL A 77 -7.76 7.61 56.92
CA VAL A 77 -7.75 6.44 57.81
C VAL A 77 -6.65 5.49 57.32
N GLU A 78 -5.60 5.32 58.13
CA GLU A 78 -4.41 4.52 57.79
C GLU A 78 -4.73 3.08 57.37
N GLN A 79 -5.78 2.49 57.95
CA GLN A 79 -6.22 1.13 57.66
C GLN A 79 -7.13 1.02 56.42
N CYS A 80 -7.58 2.13 55.83
CA CYS A 80 -8.56 2.13 54.74
C CYS A 80 -7.88 2.00 53.37
N VAL A 81 -8.25 0.94 52.64
CA VAL A 81 -7.67 0.58 51.33
C VAL A 81 -8.70 0.72 50.20
N SER A 82 -9.99 0.64 50.52
CA SER A 82 -11.08 0.84 49.56
C SER A 82 -12.34 1.41 50.23
N TYR A 83 -13.36 1.74 49.47
CA TYR A 83 -14.62 2.29 49.97
C TYR A 83 -15.83 1.85 49.14
N ASN A 84 -17.01 1.79 49.76
CA ASN A 84 -18.29 1.72 49.06
C ASN A 84 -19.00 3.08 49.20
N TYR A 85 -19.48 3.64 48.10
CA TYR A 85 -20.15 4.94 48.04
C TYR A 85 -21.55 4.80 47.45
N GLN A 86 -22.55 5.33 48.14
CA GLN A 86 -23.93 5.37 47.65
C GLN A 86 -24.10 6.45 46.58
N GLU A 87 -24.39 6.09 45.34
CA GLU A 87 -24.53 7.04 44.22
C GLU A 87 -25.77 7.93 44.35
N THR A 88 -26.88 7.36 44.81
CA THR A 88 -28.17 8.05 44.90
C THR A 88 -28.58 8.29 46.34
N SER A 89 -28.78 9.56 46.70
CA SER A 89 -29.32 9.97 48.00
C SER A 89 -30.39 11.03 47.84
N SER A 90 -31.54 10.80 48.47
CA SER A 90 -32.66 11.75 48.54
C SER A 90 -32.39 12.94 49.48
N THR A 91 -31.34 12.87 50.31
CA THR A 91 -31.04 13.88 51.35
C THR A 91 -29.82 14.74 51.02
N GLY A 92 -29.15 14.49 49.90
CA GLY A 92 -27.86 15.12 49.54
C GLY A 92 -26.67 14.64 50.39
N ARG A 93 -26.88 13.71 51.33
CA ARG A 93 -25.81 13.00 52.06
C ARG A 93 -25.78 11.53 51.65
N HIS A 94 -24.61 11.07 51.24
CA HIS A 94 -24.37 9.75 50.69
C HIS A 94 -23.68 8.87 51.72
N THR A 95 -24.12 7.63 51.83
CA THR A 95 -23.45 6.63 52.68
C THR A 95 -22.09 6.26 52.09
N CYS A 96 -21.05 6.33 52.91
CA CYS A 96 -19.67 6.00 52.59
C CYS A 96 -19.13 4.97 53.58
N GLU A 97 -18.87 3.75 53.12
CA GLU A 97 -18.32 2.66 53.90
C GLU A 97 -16.82 2.54 53.59
N LEU A 98 -15.95 2.73 54.58
CA LEU A 98 -14.49 2.69 54.48
C LEU A 98 -13.98 1.28 54.78
N ASN A 99 -13.29 0.63 53.85
CA ASN A 99 -12.94 -0.79 53.93
C ASN A 99 -11.44 -1.02 54.19
N ARG A 100 -11.12 -2.03 55.03
CA ARG A 100 -9.73 -2.43 55.35
C ARG A 100 -9.04 -3.29 54.29
N LYS A 101 -9.79 -3.76 53.30
CA LYS A 101 -9.29 -4.63 52.24
C LYS A 101 -9.64 -4.05 50.88
N SER A 102 -8.84 -4.39 49.88
CA SER A 102 -9.26 -4.28 48.48
C SER A 102 -10.05 -5.51 48.06
N PHE A 103 -10.86 -5.37 47.01
CA PHE A 103 -11.53 -6.49 46.36
C PHE A 103 -10.53 -7.58 45.93
N ARG A 104 -9.29 -7.21 45.56
CA ARG A 104 -8.22 -8.14 45.14
C ARG A 104 -7.72 -9.08 46.23
N ASN A 105 -7.84 -8.65 47.49
CA ASN A 105 -7.32 -9.35 48.68
C ASN A 105 -8.48 -9.83 49.60
N ALA A 106 -9.71 -9.70 49.14
CA ALA A 106 -10.92 -10.20 49.78
C ALA A 106 -11.43 -11.44 49.05
N LYS A 107 -12.29 -12.22 49.72
CA LYS A 107 -12.92 -13.37 49.07
C LYS A 107 -13.95 -12.88 48.05
N LEU A 108 -14.13 -13.60 46.94
CA LEU A 108 -15.11 -13.24 45.91
C LEU A 108 -16.53 -13.10 46.49
N GLU A 109 -16.89 -13.97 47.45
CA GLU A 109 -18.18 -13.94 48.14
C GLU A 109 -18.45 -12.63 48.89
N ASP A 110 -17.42 -11.86 49.25
CA ASP A 110 -17.57 -10.56 49.91
C ASP A 110 -17.74 -9.41 48.89
N PHE A 111 -17.35 -9.60 47.63
CA PHE A 111 -17.43 -8.58 46.58
C PHE A 111 -18.68 -8.76 45.70
N GLN A 112 -19.83 -8.36 46.25
CA GLN A 112 -21.14 -8.66 45.67
C GLN A 112 -21.79 -7.48 44.95
N ALA A 113 -22.80 -7.81 44.10
CA ALA A 113 -23.67 -6.81 43.52
C ALA A 113 -24.46 -6.08 44.62
N ARG A 114 -24.50 -4.74 44.54
CA ARG A 114 -25.25 -3.88 45.46
C ARG A 114 -25.70 -2.65 44.70
N ASP A 115 -26.98 -2.65 44.32
CA ASP A 115 -27.57 -1.57 43.52
C ASP A 115 -27.53 -0.23 44.27
N GLY A 116 -27.24 0.84 43.52
CA GLY A 116 -27.09 2.19 44.06
C GLY A 116 -25.77 2.46 44.80
N PHE A 117 -24.83 1.51 44.80
CA PHE A 117 -23.48 1.67 45.37
C PHE A 117 -22.39 1.53 44.30
N VAL A 118 -21.29 2.25 44.50
CA VAL A 118 -20.02 2.14 43.78
C VAL A 118 -18.93 1.75 44.74
N TYR A 119 -18.22 0.68 44.42
CA TYR A 119 -16.94 0.38 45.05
C TYR A 119 -15.82 1.21 44.42
N GLY A 120 -14.86 1.69 45.23
CA GLY A 120 -13.63 2.32 44.77
C GLY A 120 -12.43 1.96 45.64
N GLU A 121 -11.23 1.83 45.06
CA GLU A 121 -9.98 1.80 45.85
C GLU A 121 -9.52 3.23 46.19
N SER A 122 -8.88 3.41 47.34
CA SER A 122 -8.33 4.71 47.77
C SER A 122 -6.83 4.81 47.55
N VAL A 123 -6.14 3.68 47.42
CA VAL A 123 -4.68 3.60 47.25
C VAL A 123 -4.35 2.70 46.06
N PRO A 124 -3.57 3.18 45.07
CA PRO A 124 -3.04 2.33 44.00
C PRO A 124 -2.13 1.23 44.58
N GLN A 125 -2.53 -0.04 44.47
CA GLN A 125 -1.66 -1.14 44.89
C GLN A 125 -0.68 -1.49 43.77
N THR A 126 0.59 -1.10 43.94
CA THR A 126 1.67 -1.21 42.94
C THR A 126 2.38 -2.58 42.91
N SER A 127 1.96 -3.54 43.73
CA SER A 127 2.53 -4.89 43.71
C SER A 127 1.43 -5.95 43.84
N GLN A 128 1.20 -6.70 42.77
CA GLN A 128 0.43 -7.95 42.85
C GLN A 128 1.36 -9.01 43.45
N SER A 129 0.97 -9.61 44.57
CA SER A 129 1.66 -10.73 45.22
C SER A 129 0.84 -12.01 45.03
N GLY A 130 1.45 -13.19 45.20
CA GLY A 130 0.77 -14.48 44.97
C GLY A 130 0.54 -14.78 43.48
N SER A 131 -0.49 -15.57 43.17
CA SER A 131 -0.74 -16.10 41.83
C SER A 131 -1.11 -15.06 40.77
N CYS A 132 -1.57 -13.88 41.19
CA CYS A 132 -1.76 -12.76 40.28
C CYS A 132 -0.45 -12.09 39.82
N ALA A 133 0.70 -12.37 40.46
CA ALA A 133 1.99 -11.75 40.09
C ALA A 133 2.41 -12.02 38.63
N THR A 134 1.98 -13.15 38.05
CA THR A 134 2.24 -13.50 36.65
C THR A 134 1.24 -12.90 35.66
N SER A 135 0.28 -12.09 36.14
CA SER A 135 -0.82 -11.51 35.35
C SER A 135 -1.55 -12.55 34.48
N PRO A 136 -2.17 -13.59 35.09
CA PRO A 136 -2.76 -14.70 34.35
C PRO A 136 -3.98 -14.29 33.50
N CYS A 137 -4.78 -13.33 33.98
CA CYS A 137 -5.97 -12.85 33.28
C CYS A 137 -5.63 -12.10 31.98
N LYS A 138 -6.12 -12.62 30.86
CA LYS A 138 -5.95 -12.07 29.50
C LYS A 138 -6.95 -10.94 29.23
N ASN A 139 -6.73 -10.25 28.10
CA ASN A 139 -7.64 -9.22 27.58
C ASN A 139 -8.04 -8.15 28.62
N TYR A 140 -7.08 -7.76 29.47
CA TYR A 140 -7.26 -6.78 30.56
C TYR A 140 -8.29 -7.22 31.62
N GLY A 141 -8.49 -8.53 31.79
CA GLY A 141 -9.25 -9.11 32.89
C GLY A 141 -8.61 -8.82 34.24
N ILE A 142 -9.43 -8.72 35.28
CA ILE A 142 -8.97 -8.29 36.60
C ILE A 142 -8.69 -9.54 37.45
N CYS A 143 -7.43 -9.73 37.83
CA CYS A 143 -7.01 -10.84 38.67
C CYS A 143 -7.31 -10.60 40.16
N MET A 144 -7.91 -11.60 40.80
CA MET A 144 -8.14 -11.68 42.24
C MET A 144 -7.41 -12.88 42.84
N ASN A 145 -6.72 -12.67 43.97
CA ASN A 145 -6.15 -13.76 44.75
C ASN A 145 -7.22 -14.34 45.67
N ILE A 146 -7.51 -15.63 45.55
CA ILE A 146 -8.52 -16.31 46.38
C ILE A 146 -7.89 -17.16 47.50
N GLY A 147 -6.56 -17.15 47.65
CA GLY A 147 -5.80 -17.89 48.66
C GLY A 147 -5.26 -19.24 48.15
N ASN A 148 -4.34 -19.87 48.89
CA ASN A 148 -3.68 -21.15 48.54
C ASN A 148 -3.08 -21.18 47.12
N ASP A 149 -2.41 -20.11 46.70
CA ASP A 149 -1.85 -19.96 45.35
C ASP A 149 -2.88 -20.13 44.21
N MET A 150 -4.16 -19.86 44.44
CA MET A 150 -5.20 -19.82 43.41
C MET A 150 -5.60 -18.38 43.07
N TYR A 151 -6.04 -18.20 41.82
CA TYR A 151 -6.55 -16.93 41.29
C TYR A 151 -7.89 -17.11 40.59
N GLU A 152 -8.62 -16.01 40.44
CA GLU A 152 -9.84 -15.92 39.64
C GLU A 152 -9.86 -14.61 38.84
N CYS A 153 -10.36 -14.67 37.61
CA CYS A 153 -10.42 -13.51 36.71
C CYS A 153 -11.83 -12.94 36.61
N ILE A 154 -11.98 -11.64 36.89
CA ILE A 154 -13.19 -10.89 36.54
C ILE A 154 -13.03 -10.36 35.12
N CYS A 155 -13.81 -10.94 34.20
CA CYS A 155 -13.79 -10.56 32.79
C CYS A 155 -14.58 -9.29 32.49
N LYS A 156 -14.13 -8.55 31.48
CA LYS A 156 -14.87 -7.41 30.93
C LYS A 156 -16.17 -7.90 30.31
N ALA A 157 -17.14 -6.99 30.12
CA ALA A 157 -18.43 -7.34 29.52
C ALA A 157 -18.29 -8.02 28.14
N THR A 158 -17.22 -7.71 27.41
CA THR A 158 -16.89 -8.21 26.08
C THR A 158 -16.06 -9.51 26.07
N THR A 159 -15.63 -10.01 27.23
CA THR A 159 -14.80 -11.23 27.35
C THR A 159 -15.43 -12.31 28.23
N THR A 160 -14.98 -13.55 28.05
CA THR A 160 -15.40 -14.75 28.79
C THR A 160 -14.27 -15.77 28.84
N GLY A 161 -14.48 -16.91 29.51
CA GLY A 161 -13.44 -17.88 29.84
C GLY A 161 -12.90 -17.69 31.26
N ASN A 162 -12.15 -18.68 31.74
CA ASN A 162 -11.61 -18.68 33.10
C ASN A 162 -10.52 -17.63 33.30
N ASP A 163 -9.77 -17.33 32.24
CA ASP A 163 -8.69 -16.34 32.22
C ASP A 163 -9.08 -15.13 31.36
N CYS A 164 -10.36 -14.96 31.04
CA CYS A 164 -10.87 -13.94 30.13
C CYS A 164 -10.27 -13.99 28.72
N GLU A 165 -9.87 -15.18 28.29
CA GLU A 165 -9.16 -15.45 27.05
C GLU A 165 -10.05 -15.37 25.79
N GLN A 166 -11.36 -15.49 25.96
CA GLN A 166 -12.31 -15.53 24.85
C GLN A 166 -13.06 -14.20 24.70
N TRP A 167 -13.22 -13.75 23.46
CA TRP A 167 -14.05 -12.59 23.11
C TRP A 167 -15.47 -13.04 22.76
N LYS A 168 -16.48 -12.27 23.19
CA LYS A 168 -17.87 -12.50 22.77
C LYS A 168 -18.09 -12.03 21.32
N ASP A 169 -19.01 -12.64 20.58
CA ASP A 169 -19.18 -12.47 19.12
C ASP A 169 -19.43 -11.03 18.65
N ASN A 170 -20.10 -10.21 19.48
CA ASN A 170 -20.41 -8.81 19.18
C ASN A 170 -19.33 -7.80 19.67
N ALA A 171 -18.23 -8.27 20.24
CA ALA A 171 -17.24 -7.41 20.91
C ALA A 171 -16.48 -6.44 19.99
N LYS A 172 -16.54 -6.63 18.66
CA LYS A 172 -15.79 -5.83 17.66
C LYS A 172 -16.63 -4.77 16.94
N ASP A 173 -17.96 -4.89 16.99
CA ASP A 173 -18.84 -4.21 16.04
C ASP A 173 -19.45 -2.93 16.60
N TYR A 174 -18.58 -1.98 16.95
CA TYR A 174 -19.03 -0.69 17.47
C TYR A 174 -18.17 0.48 17.03
N THR A 175 -18.82 1.63 16.82
CA THR A 175 -18.20 2.92 16.53
C THR A 175 -18.20 3.80 17.77
N LEU A 176 -17.08 4.48 18.03
CA LEU A 176 -16.96 5.49 19.08
C LEU A 176 -17.21 6.89 18.49
N THR A 177 -18.10 7.65 19.12
CA THR A 177 -18.45 9.01 18.70
C THR A 177 -18.05 10.01 19.77
N PHE A 178 -17.22 10.98 19.36
CA PHE A 178 -16.76 12.12 20.14
C PHE A 178 -17.58 13.34 19.69
N PRO A 179 -18.62 13.75 20.44
CA PRO A 179 -19.64 14.66 19.93
C PRO A 179 -19.21 16.13 19.88
N ARG A 180 -18.12 16.50 20.54
CA ARG A 180 -17.66 17.89 20.67
C ARG A 180 -16.17 17.95 20.96
N LYS A 181 -15.58 19.12 20.70
CA LYS A 181 -14.26 19.46 21.25
C LYS A 181 -14.39 19.65 22.76
N SER A 182 -13.64 18.87 23.55
CA SER A 182 -13.70 18.91 25.00
C SER A 182 -12.40 18.37 25.60
N THR A 183 -12.09 18.72 26.85
CA THR A 183 -11.05 18.06 27.65
C THR A 183 -11.59 16.85 28.42
N SER A 184 -12.91 16.67 28.48
CA SER A 184 -13.55 15.59 29.24
C SER A 184 -13.97 14.39 28.41
N ASP A 185 -14.07 14.53 27.08
CA ASP A 185 -14.52 13.47 26.18
C ASP A 185 -13.29 12.66 25.75
N VAL A 186 -12.99 11.61 26.50
CA VAL A 186 -11.73 10.86 26.40
C VAL A 186 -11.93 9.38 26.71
N ILE A 187 -11.13 8.52 26.08
CA ILE A 187 -11.04 7.12 26.46
C ILE A 187 -9.65 6.88 27.04
N SER A 188 -9.62 6.49 28.31
CA SER A 188 -8.38 6.19 29.03
C SER A 188 -8.18 4.69 29.03
N ALA A 189 -7.10 4.22 28.41
CA ALA A 189 -6.74 2.81 28.36
C ALA A 189 -5.44 2.52 29.11
N VAL A 190 -5.34 1.27 29.56
CA VAL A 190 -4.21 0.74 30.33
C VAL A 190 -2.98 0.59 29.42
N SER A 191 -1.80 0.46 30.04
CA SER A 191 -0.50 0.18 29.44
C SER A 191 -0.52 -0.79 28.25
N LEU A 192 0.44 -0.62 27.34
CA LEU A 192 0.60 -1.52 26.20
C LEU A 192 0.86 -2.94 26.72
N ASN A 193 0.40 -3.95 25.96
CA ASN A 193 0.59 -5.37 26.31
C ASN A 193 2.04 -5.85 26.02
N SER A 194 3.02 -5.05 26.43
CA SER A 194 4.46 -5.34 26.39
C SER A 194 5.16 -4.41 27.38
N SER A 195 6.27 -4.83 27.99
CA SER A 195 7.10 -3.94 28.79
C SER A 195 7.95 -2.99 27.93
N GLN A 196 8.29 -3.40 26.70
CA GLN A 196 9.13 -2.63 25.79
C GLN A 196 8.71 -2.81 24.33
N VAL A 197 8.70 -1.72 23.57
CA VAL A 197 8.29 -1.71 22.16
C VAL A 197 9.41 -1.09 21.32
N SER A 198 10.04 -1.91 20.48
CA SER A 198 11.11 -1.50 19.55
C SER A 198 10.59 -1.21 18.14
N LYS A 199 9.41 -1.70 17.80
CA LYS A 199 8.72 -1.47 16.54
C LYS A 199 7.23 -1.62 16.73
N LEU A 200 6.44 -0.92 15.92
CA LEU A 200 4.99 -1.02 15.96
C LEU A 200 4.31 -0.64 14.65
N THR A 201 3.05 -1.05 14.53
CA THR A 201 2.07 -0.51 13.59
C THR A 201 0.82 -0.11 14.36
N MET A 202 0.23 1.03 14.05
CA MET A 202 -1.07 1.46 14.56
C MET A 202 -1.99 1.70 13.36
N CYS A 203 -3.24 1.26 13.44
CA CYS A 203 -4.27 1.55 12.44
C CYS A 203 -5.60 1.92 13.10
N THR A 204 -6.36 2.82 12.49
CA THR A 204 -7.73 3.19 12.90
C THR A 204 -8.52 3.78 11.74
N TRP A 205 -9.84 3.68 11.79
CA TRP A 205 -10.77 4.35 10.87
C TRP A 205 -11.34 5.61 11.52
N VAL A 206 -11.37 6.71 10.77
CA VAL A 206 -11.86 8.00 11.27
C VAL A 206 -12.83 8.65 10.29
N ASN A 207 -13.77 9.41 10.83
CA ASN A 207 -14.75 10.18 10.07
C ASN A 207 -15.10 11.46 10.83
N TYR A 208 -14.89 12.62 10.21
CA TYR A 208 -15.20 13.92 10.79
C TYR A 208 -15.41 14.97 9.70
N VAL A 209 -16.04 16.10 10.06
CA VAL A 209 -16.31 17.23 9.14
C VAL A 209 -15.84 18.57 9.69
N THR A 210 -15.45 18.63 10.97
CA THR A 210 -15.14 19.89 11.65
C THR A 210 -13.72 20.35 11.37
N ALA A 211 -13.52 21.67 11.44
CA ALA A 211 -12.21 22.29 11.32
C ALA A 211 -11.36 22.20 12.61
N GLY A 212 -10.08 22.54 12.50
CA GLY A 212 -9.11 22.52 13.59
C GLY A 212 -8.33 21.22 13.70
N TRP A 213 -7.57 21.07 14.79
CA TRP A 213 -6.75 19.88 15.06
C TRP A 213 -7.57 18.73 15.63
N HIS A 214 -7.38 17.53 15.09
CA HIS A 214 -8.02 16.29 15.51
C HIS A 214 -6.96 15.29 15.97
N THR A 215 -6.78 15.15 17.29
CA THR A 215 -5.86 14.17 17.87
C THR A 215 -6.52 12.81 18.01
N LEU A 216 -6.07 11.82 17.22
CA LEU A 216 -6.65 10.48 17.23
C LEU A 216 -6.31 9.77 18.54
N PHE A 217 -5.04 9.79 18.92
CA PHE A 217 -4.56 9.26 20.19
C PHE A 217 -3.23 9.90 20.59
N SER A 218 -2.90 9.77 21.87
CA SER A 218 -1.57 9.97 22.41
C SER A 218 -1.22 8.88 23.42
N TYR A 219 0.07 8.63 23.58
CA TYR A 219 0.64 7.70 24.54
C TYR A 219 1.77 8.41 25.28
N SER A 220 1.68 8.44 26.60
CA SER A 220 2.68 9.08 27.46
C SER A 220 3.41 8.08 28.34
N VAL A 221 4.69 8.36 28.60
CA VAL A 221 5.52 7.61 29.55
C VAL A 221 6.14 8.59 30.54
N LYS A 222 6.83 8.09 31.57
CA LYS A 222 7.36 8.90 32.69
C LYS A 222 8.19 10.12 32.27
N ASN A 223 8.94 10.01 31.18
CA ASN A 223 9.84 11.05 30.67
C ASN A 223 9.39 11.69 29.34
N ALA A 224 8.24 11.32 28.79
CA ALA A 224 7.73 11.91 27.55
C ALA A 224 6.20 12.02 27.55
N ALA A 225 5.69 13.24 27.39
CA ALA A 225 4.26 13.52 27.33
C ALA A 225 3.62 12.93 26.06
N ASN A 226 4.32 13.02 24.92
CA ASN A 226 3.89 12.48 23.64
C ASN A 226 4.94 11.49 23.14
N MET A 227 5.02 10.33 23.79
CA MET A 227 5.90 9.25 23.35
C MET A 227 5.46 8.71 21.98
N LEU A 228 4.16 8.54 21.80
CA LEU A 228 3.53 8.33 20.50
C LEU A 228 2.29 9.21 20.41
N ALA A 229 2.05 9.88 19.31
CA ALA A 229 0.75 10.51 19.03
C ALA A 229 0.53 10.69 17.54
N ILE A 230 -0.72 10.87 17.14
CA ILE A 230 -1.05 11.33 15.80
C ILE A 230 -2.23 12.30 15.85
N ARG A 231 -2.07 13.43 15.17
CA ARG A 231 -3.12 14.42 14.97
C ARG A 231 -3.11 14.95 13.55
N CYS A 232 -4.28 15.30 13.03
CA CYS A 232 -4.42 15.89 11.70
C CYS A 232 -5.32 17.13 11.76
N ASP A 233 -5.10 18.11 10.90
CA ASP A 233 -5.97 19.29 10.77
C ASP A 233 -6.80 19.27 9.46
N ASN A 234 -7.65 20.28 9.30
CA ASN A 234 -8.52 20.47 8.14
C ASN A 234 -7.81 21.01 6.89
N THR A 235 -6.50 21.25 6.92
CA THR A 235 -5.68 21.56 5.74
C THR A 235 -5.05 20.30 5.13
N GLY A 236 -5.21 19.15 5.79
CA GLY A 236 -4.58 17.90 5.43
C GLY A 236 -3.16 17.75 6.00
N LYS A 237 -2.74 18.64 6.91
CA LYS A 237 -1.50 18.49 7.67
C LYS A 237 -1.72 17.47 8.79
N CYS A 238 -0.89 16.44 8.81
CA CYS A 238 -0.85 15.44 9.87
C CYS A 238 0.53 15.44 10.55
N GLU A 239 0.54 15.27 11.86
CA GLU A 239 1.74 15.14 12.68
C GLU A 239 1.73 13.78 13.37
N ILE A 240 2.74 12.98 13.08
CA ILE A 240 3.01 11.75 13.83
C ILE A 240 4.16 12.04 14.79
N ILE A 241 3.90 11.98 16.08
CA ILE A 241 4.85 12.35 17.12
C ILE A 241 5.48 11.07 17.67
N VAL A 242 6.81 11.02 17.67
CA VAL A 242 7.58 9.97 18.35
C VAL A 242 8.56 10.66 19.28
N ASN A 243 8.53 10.33 20.57
CA ASN A 243 9.41 10.89 21.60
C ASN A 243 9.37 12.44 21.66
N ASN A 244 8.17 13.02 21.68
CA ASN A 244 7.88 14.46 21.61
C ASN A 244 8.33 15.17 20.32
N VAL A 245 8.85 14.46 19.31
CA VAL A 245 9.28 15.05 18.05
C VAL A 245 8.20 14.85 16.98
N PRO A 246 7.54 15.91 16.48
CA PRO A 246 6.53 15.80 15.43
C PRO A 246 7.16 15.55 14.06
N SER A 247 6.69 14.52 13.37
CA SER A 247 6.93 14.28 11.96
C SER A 247 5.73 14.74 11.14
N GLU A 248 5.87 15.90 10.50
CA GLU A 248 4.83 16.51 9.66
C GLU A 248 4.71 15.82 8.28
N VAL A 249 3.47 15.63 7.83
CA VAL A 249 3.09 15.11 6.51
C VAL A 249 1.91 15.92 5.98
N HIS A 250 1.97 16.34 4.71
CA HIS A 250 0.84 16.98 4.02
C HIS A 250 0.11 15.99 3.13
N THR A 251 -1.20 15.96 3.26
CA THR A 251 -2.15 15.08 2.55
C THR A 251 -3.37 15.89 2.11
N SER A 252 -4.33 15.26 1.42
CA SER A 252 -5.64 15.89 1.22
C SER A 252 -6.37 16.03 2.55
N PRO A 253 -7.21 17.07 2.75
CA PRO A 253 -8.02 17.21 3.95
C PRO A 253 -8.87 15.96 4.21
N LEU A 254 -8.89 15.51 5.47
CA LEU A 254 -9.60 14.30 5.91
C LEU A 254 -10.98 14.60 6.53
N ASN A 255 -11.36 15.87 6.59
CA ASN A 255 -12.63 16.33 7.15
C ASN A 255 -13.75 16.40 6.10
N ASP A 256 -13.78 15.44 5.16
CA ASP A 256 -14.73 15.38 4.05
C ASP A 256 -16.06 14.70 4.41
N GLY A 257 -16.18 14.21 5.65
CA GLY A 257 -17.36 13.50 6.14
C GLY A 257 -17.43 12.04 5.68
N THR A 258 -16.38 11.49 5.08
CA THR A 258 -16.24 10.08 4.70
C THR A 258 -15.29 9.33 5.65
N TRP A 259 -15.22 8.01 5.54
CA TRP A 259 -14.34 7.19 6.39
C TRP A 259 -12.95 7.08 5.77
N HIS A 260 -11.92 7.37 6.55
CA HIS A 260 -10.52 7.17 6.17
C HIS A 260 -9.84 6.18 7.10
N HIS A 261 -9.12 5.22 6.51
CA HIS A 261 -8.25 4.30 7.25
C HIS A 261 -6.86 4.92 7.39
N LEU A 262 -6.46 5.24 8.61
CA LEU A 262 -5.16 5.83 8.92
C LEU A 262 -4.28 4.80 9.61
N CYS A 263 -3.06 4.61 9.10
CA CYS A 263 -2.05 3.81 9.79
C CYS A 263 -0.71 4.53 9.85
N PHE A 264 0.10 4.22 10.86
CA PHE A 264 1.54 4.44 10.78
C PHE A 264 2.31 3.25 11.32
N SER A 265 3.53 3.05 10.82
CA SER A 265 4.47 2.07 11.34
C SER A 265 5.79 2.73 11.69
N TRP A 266 6.42 2.32 12.78
CA TRP A 266 7.72 2.81 13.22
C TRP A 266 8.59 1.66 13.70
N GLU A 267 9.90 1.75 13.46
CA GLU A 267 10.90 0.83 14.01
C GLU A 267 12.14 1.60 14.47
N ASN A 268 12.82 1.08 15.48
CA ASN A 268 13.89 1.81 16.16
C ASN A 268 15.28 1.66 15.54
N ILE A 269 15.54 0.69 14.67
CA ILE A 269 16.88 0.43 14.14
C ILE A 269 17.29 1.57 13.20
N GLN A 270 16.44 1.90 12.23
CA GLN A 270 16.67 3.02 11.30
C GLN A 270 15.79 4.23 11.61
N GLY A 271 14.94 4.16 12.63
CA GLY A 271 13.93 5.19 12.87
C GLY A 271 12.96 5.32 11.71
N SER A 272 12.66 4.22 11.00
CA SER A 272 11.82 4.24 9.80
C SER A 272 10.35 4.42 10.19
N LEU A 273 9.85 5.65 10.00
CA LEU A 273 8.46 6.02 10.18
C LEU A 273 7.74 6.04 8.83
N LYS A 274 6.68 5.25 8.68
CA LYS A 274 5.83 5.25 7.49
C LYS A 274 4.40 5.60 7.87
N PHE A 275 3.76 6.48 7.09
CA PHE A 275 2.37 6.90 7.30
C PHE A 275 1.52 6.53 6.10
N TYR A 276 0.32 6.02 6.35
CA TYR A 276 -0.59 5.46 5.35
C TYR A 276 -1.99 6.05 5.50
N ILE A 277 -2.64 6.30 4.36
CA ILE A 277 -4.05 6.68 4.29
C ILE A 277 -4.72 5.77 3.28
N ASN A 278 -5.82 5.12 3.68
CA ASN A 278 -6.61 4.19 2.87
C ASN A 278 -5.78 3.04 2.28
N GLY A 279 -4.69 2.63 2.95
CA GLY A 279 -3.78 1.59 2.48
C GLY A 279 -2.57 2.12 1.71
N ALA A 280 -2.62 3.36 1.23
CA ALA A 280 -1.55 3.97 0.44
C ALA A 280 -0.49 4.61 1.34
N ILE A 281 0.80 4.36 1.06
CA ILE A 281 1.90 5.08 1.72
C ILE A 281 1.85 6.55 1.31
N ARG A 282 1.80 7.45 2.29
CA ARG A 282 1.84 8.92 2.10
C ARG A 282 3.18 9.53 2.47
N SER A 283 3.88 8.93 3.42
CA SER A 283 5.19 9.40 3.85
C SER A 283 6.06 8.23 4.31
N ILE A 284 7.37 8.37 4.05
CA ILE A 284 8.42 7.54 4.62
C ILE A 284 9.48 8.52 5.14
N LYS A 285 9.78 8.46 6.42
CA LYS A 285 10.89 9.18 7.06
C LYS A 285 11.84 8.17 7.68
N LYS A 286 13.12 8.53 7.72
CA LYS A 286 14.18 7.78 8.42
C LYS A 286 14.70 8.63 9.57
N ASP A 287 15.48 8.01 10.44
CA ASP A 287 16.17 8.65 11.57
C ASP A 287 15.22 9.29 12.59
N VAL A 288 13.95 8.87 12.60
CA VAL A 288 12.96 9.34 13.59
C VAL A 288 13.18 8.57 14.88
N SER A 289 13.82 9.20 15.87
CA SER A 289 14.10 8.61 17.17
C SER A 289 14.80 7.24 17.10
N SER A 290 15.81 7.12 16.23
CA SER A 290 16.59 5.88 16.11
C SER A 290 17.20 5.46 17.45
N SER A 291 17.35 4.15 17.65
CA SER A 291 17.77 3.48 18.88
C SER A 291 16.85 3.62 20.09
N LEU A 292 15.72 4.34 19.99
CA LEU A 292 14.73 4.43 21.07
C LEU A 292 14.09 3.07 21.34
N THR A 293 13.87 2.74 22.61
CA THR A 293 12.94 1.67 23.00
C THR A 293 11.81 2.31 23.77
N ILE A 294 10.58 2.14 23.31
CA ILE A 294 9.41 2.73 23.94
C ILE A 294 9.04 1.90 25.16
N ASP A 295 8.94 2.55 26.32
CA ASP A 295 8.42 1.94 27.54
C ASP A 295 6.93 1.63 27.35
N GLY A 296 6.55 0.36 27.46
CA GLY A 296 5.18 -0.10 27.28
C GLY A 296 4.28 0.07 28.51
N THR A 297 4.84 0.49 29.65
CA THR A 297 4.11 0.71 30.92
C THR A 297 3.44 2.08 31.05
N GLY A 298 3.43 2.86 29.97
CA GLY A 298 2.82 4.19 29.88
C GLY A 298 1.28 4.17 29.88
N LYS A 299 0.69 5.32 29.53
CA LYS A 299 -0.76 5.53 29.47
C LYS A 299 -1.20 5.88 28.04
N LEU A 300 -2.15 5.11 27.51
CA LEU A 300 -2.76 5.35 26.20
C LEU A 300 -4.06 6.14 26.35
N ILE A 301 -4.18 7.22 25.59
CA ILE A 301 -5.35 8.08 25.55
C ILE A 301 -5.87 8.19 24.11
N ILE A 302 -7.15 7.92 23.90
CA ILE A 302 -7.82 8.13 22.60
C ILE A 302 -8.61 9.44 22.64
N GLY A 303 -8.49 10.23 21.58
CA GLY A 303 -9.24 11.47 21.36
C GLY A 303 -8.63 12.74 21.97
N GLN A 304 -7.48 12.64 22.66
CA GLN A 304 -6.81 13.77 23.30
C GLN A 304 -5.30 13.73 23.05
N LEU A 305 -4.68 14.91 23.10
CA LEU A 305 -3.22 15.06 23.14
C LEU A 305 -2.77 15.29 24.59
N GLN A 306 -1.80 14.51 25.07
CA GLN A 306 -1.26 14.66 26.42
C GLN A 306 -0.21 15.78 26.49
N ALA A 307 -0.45 16.78 27.34
CA ALA A 307 0.48 17.91 27.50
C ALA A 307 1.63 17.65 28.51
N THR A 308 1.50 16.65 29.38
CA THR A 308 2.49 16.35 30.45
C THR A 308 2.79 14.85 30.53
N SER A 309 4.02 14.50 30.95
CA SER A 309 4.42 13.10 31.12
C SER A 309 3.61 12.44 32.24
N VAL A 310 2.98 11.29 31.95
CA VAL A 310 2.03 10.59 32.85
C VAL A 310 0.75 11.40 33.15
N GLY A 311 0.49 12.49 32.41
CA GLY A 311 -0.54 13.47 32.74
C GLY A 311 -1.84 13.41 31.93
N LEU A 312 -2.84 14.10 32.48
CA LEU A 312 -4.25 14.24 32.05
C LEU A 312 -4.59 15.68 31.65
N GLU A 313 -3.56 16.48 31.39
CA GLU A 313 -3.75 17.85 30.93
C GLU A 313 -4.03 17.81 29.43
N PHE A 314 -5.27 18.15 29.10
CA PHE A 314 -5.80 18.14 27.75
C PHE A 314 -6.18 19.56 27.32
N ASN A 315 -6.12 19.80 26.01
CA ASN A 315 -6.59 21.03 25.40
C ASN A 315 -7.77 20.72 24.48
N ALA A 316 -8.91 21.38 24.71
CA ALA A 316 -10.11 21.16 23.91
C ALA A 316 -9.88 21.44 22.42
N SER A 317 -9.03 22.40 22.04
CA SER A 317 -8.78 22.71 20.62
C SER A 317 -8.07 21.58 19.87
N ASP A 318 -7.33 20.73 20.57
CA ASP A 318 -6.58 19.61 20.00
C ASP A 318 -7.39 18.28 20.01
N SER A 319 -8.52 18.25 20.71
CA SER A 319 -9.32 17.04 20.92
C SER A 319 -9.97 16.52 19.63
N PHE A 320 -10.20 15.22 19.54
CA PHE A 320 -10.94 14.63 18.43
C PHE A 320 -12.44 14.93 18.55
N MET A 321 -13.05 15.35 17.44
CA MET A 321 -14.50 15.47 17.29
C MET A 321 -14.91 14.73 16.03
N GLY A 322 -15.74 13.69 16.15
CA GLY A 322 -16.07 12.81 15.04
C GLY A 322 -16.27 11.37 15.48
N ARG A 323 -16.16 10.45 14.52
CA ARG A 323 -16.37 9.02 14.70
C ARG A 323 -15.05 8.26 14.48
N MET A 324 -14.79 7.26 15.31
CA MET A 324 -13.63 6.39 15.23
C MET A 324 -14.05 4.91 15.28
N TYR A 325 -13.34 4.06 14.54
CA TYR A 325 -13.57 2.63 14.50
C TYR A 325 -12.27 1.84 14.34
N GLY A 326 -12.16 0.68 15.00
CA GLY A 326 -11.09 -0.28 14.72
C GLY A 326 -9.67 0.16 15.09
N PHE A 327 -9.48 0.97 16.14
CA PHE A 327 -8.15 1.31 16.65
C PHE A 327 -7.41 0.06 17.15
N ASN A 328 -6.32 -0.31 16.48
CA ASN A 328 -5.49 -1.46 16.82
C ASN A 328 -4.01 -1.10 16.74
N MET A 329 -3.19 -1.74 17.59
CA MET A 329 -1.74 -1.63 17.56
C MET A 329 -1.07 -3.02 17.59
N TRP A 330 0.00 -3.17 16.82
CA TRP A 330 0.82 -4.38 16.74
C TRP A 330 2.27 -4.07 17.08
N ASP A 331 3.00 -5.01 17.69
CA ASP A 331 4.46 -4.93 17.96
C ASP A 331 5.31 -5.31 16.75
N ALA A 332 4.77 -5.12 15.55
CA ALA A 332 5.38 -5.46 14.27
C ALA A 332 5.17 -4.34 13.26
N VAL A 333 6.09 -4.23 12.30
CA VAL A 333 5.92 -3.38 11.11
C VAL A 333 5.16 -4.19 10.07
N LYS A 334 3.88 -3.87 9.85
CA LYS A 334 3.08 -4.51 8.79
C LYS A 334 3.58 -4.07 7.42
N SER A 335 3.54 -5.00 6.46
CA SER A 335 3.87 -4.73 5.06
C SER A 335 2.80 -3.85 4.38
N PRO A 336 3.14 -3.15 3.28
CA PRO A 336 2.16 -2.34 2.55
C PRO A 336 0.94 -3.13 2.06
N SER A 337 1.09 -4.40 1.70
CA SER A 337 -0.02 -5.27 1.27
C SER A 337 -0.93 -5.67 2.42
N GLU A 338 -0.39 -5.93 3.61
CA GLU A 338 -1.19 -6.14 4.82
C GLU A 338 -1.99 -4.88 5.17
N ILE A 339 -1.37 -3.70 5.15
CA ILE A 339 -2.04 -2.43 5.44
C ILE A 339 -3.11 -2.10 4.40
N LEU A 340 -2.88 -2.41 3.12
CA LEU A 340 -3.89 -2.31 2.07
C LEU A 340 -5.05 -3.29 2.28
N SER A 341 -4.78 -4.48 2.80
CA SER A 341 -5.83 -5.45 3.12
C SER A 341 -6.67 -4.95 4.30
N LEU A 342 -6.03 -4.38 5.34
CA LEU A 342 -6.72 -3.75 6.47
C LEU A 342 -7.57 -2.53 6.07
N SER A 343 -7.19 -1.82 5.00
CA SER A 343 -7.97 -0.68 4.50
C SER A 343 -9.18 -1.07 3.63
N LYS A 344 -9.31 -2.34 3.25
CA LYS A 344 -10.42 -2.83 2.41
C LYS A 344 -11.58 -3.44 3.18
N GLN A 345 -11.38 -3.76 4.47
CA GLN A 345 -12.36 -4.45 5.31
C GLN A 345 -12.42 -3.90 6.74
N CYS A 346 -13.62 -3.87 7.34
CA CYS A 346 -13.87 -3.37 8.68
C CYS A 346 -13.51 -4.50 9.64
N ILE A 347 -12.36 -4.36 10.31
CA ILE A 347 -11.73 -5.33 11.23
C ILE A 347 -11.72 -6.78 10.71
N SER A 348 -10.63 -7.15 10.03
CA SER A 348 -10.26 -8.56 9.78
C SER A 348 -9.22 -9.10 10.75
N GLU A 349 -8.43 -8.23 11.36
CA GLU A 349 -7.34 -8.56 12.28
C GLU A 349 -7.34 -7.61 13.47
N THR A 350 -6.98 -8.11 14.65
CA THR A 350 -6.88 -7.33 15.89
C THR A 350 -5.42 -7.18 16.32
N GLY A 351 -5.12 -6.09 17.01
CA GLY A 351 -3.78 -5.77 17.52
C GLY A 351 -3.38 -6.63 18.72
N ASN A 352 -2.10 -7.03 18.79
CA ASN A 352 -1.55 -7.73 19.96
C ASN A 352 -0.96 -6.77 21.02
N LEU A 353 -0.62 -5.53 20.65
CA LEU A 353 -0.26 -4.48 21.63
C LEU A 353 -1.51 -3.78 22.18
N VAL A 354 -2.47 -3.47 21.30
CA VAL A 354 -3.76 -2.86 21.64
C VAL A 354 -4.82 -3.45 20.73
N ASP A 355 -5.85 -4.04 21.31
CA ASP A 355 -6.98 -4.63 20.62
C ASP A 355 -8.20 -3.69 20.69
N TRP A 356 -8.81 -3.34 19.56
CA TRP A 356 -9.97 -2.45 19.52
C TRP A 356 -11.08 -2.84 20.50
N ARG A 357 -11.30 -4.14 20.71
CA ARG A 357 -12.42 -4.67 21.50
C ARG A 357 -12.35 -4.32 22.99
N ILE A 358 -11.23 -3.76 23.47
CA ILE A 358 -11.03 -3.42 24.88
C ILE A 358 -11.75 -2.14 25.29
N PHE A 359 -12.01 -1.23 24.34
CA PHE A 359 -12.52 0.13 24.59
C PHE A 359 -14.05 0.14 24.79
N SER A 360 -14.54 -0.35 25.93
CA SER A 360 -15.97 -0.35 26.26
C SER A 360 -16.45 0.99 26.86
N VAL A 361 -17.76 1.29 26.81
CA VAL A 361 -18.40 2.48 27.46
C VAL A 361 -17.98 2.69 28.92
N LYS A 362 -17.55 1.65 29.64
CA LYS A 362 -17.11 1.79 31.05
C LYS A 362 -15.73 2.46 31.21
N GLU A 363 -14.95 2.59 30.13
CA GLU A 363 -13.63 3.27 30.11
C GLU A 363 -13.69 4.65 29.44
N SER A 364 -14.86 5.05 28.93
CA SER A 364 -15.07 6.40 28.39
C SER A 364 -15.44 7.39 29.49
N HIS A 365 -14.82 8.57 29.44
CA HIS A 365 -15.18 9.73 30.22
C HIS A 365 -15.90 10.75 29.33
N GLY A 366 -16.75 11.58 29.94
CA GLY A 366 -17.51 12.61 29.23
C GLY A 366 -18.70 12.04 28.46
N LEU A 367 -18.94 12.59 27.26
CA LEU A 367 -20.09 12.28 26.40
C LEU A 367 -19.72 11.35 25.23
N VAL A 368 -18.60 10.62 25.33
CA VAL A 368 -18.22 9.66 24.29
C VAL A 368 -19.25 8.53 24.26
N ASN A 369 -19.84 8.32 23.10
CA ASN A 369 -20.91 7.35 22.91
C ASN A 369 -20.47 6.20 22.02
N GLN A 370 -20.89 4.99 22.37
CA GLN A 370 -20.69 3.78 21.60
C GLN A 370 -21.97 3.44 20.83
N ALA A 371 -21.87 3.28 19.51
CA ALA A 371 -22.97 2.87 18.64
C ALA A 371 -22.69 1.50 18.02
N MET A 372 -23.68 0.59 18.09
CA MET A 372 -23.67 -0.74 17.46
C MET A 372 -24.88 -0.87 16.51
N PRO A 373 -24.76 -1.62 15.38
CA PRO A 373 -23.53 -2.14 14.79
C PRO A 373 -22.64 -1.01 14.26
N SER A 374 -21.38 -1.30 13.94
CA SER A 374 -20.48 -0.31 13.35
C SER A 374 -20.97 0.11 11.96
N VAL A 375 -20.89 1.42 11.67
CA VAL A 375 -21.29 2.00 10.37
C VAL A 375 -20.06 2.19 9.48
N CYS A 376 -19.04 1.33 9.63
CA CYS A 376 -17.87 1.36 8.78
C CYS A 376 -18.31 0.93 7.37
N ALA A 377 -18.50 1.94 6.50
CA ALA A 377 -18.87 1.74 5.11
C ALA A 377 -17.59 1.79 4.28
N PHE A 378 -17.34 0.72 3.53
CA PHE A 378 -16.24 0.67 2.58
C PHE A 378 -16.37 1.80 1.58
N ASN A 379 -15.30 2.57 1.42
CA ASN A 379 -15.10 3.35 0.21
C ASN A 379 -14.79 2.34 -0.91
N VAL A 380 -15.86 1.77 -1.49
CA VAL A 380 -15.76 0.98 -2.72
C VAL A 380 -15.15 1.89 -3.78
N SER A 381 -14.14 1.41 -4.52
CA SER A 381 -13.63 2.15 -5.68
C SER A 381 -14.83 2.50 -6.57
N LYS A 382 -14.90 3.75 -7.05
CA LYS A 382 -16.01 4.20 -7.90
C LYS A 382 -15.56 4.36 -9.35
N THR A 383 -16.45 4.17 -10.29
CA THR A 383 -16.23 4.49 -11.70
C THR A 383 -16.96 5.78 -12.03
N ALA A 384 -16.25 6.72 -12.64
CA ALA A 384 -16.84 7.97 -13.15
C ALA A 384 -17.41 7.75 -14.54
N ASN A 385 -18.70 8.07 -14.72
CA ASN A 385 -19.43 7.90 -15.97
C ASN A 385 -19.79 9.25 -16.61
N PHE A 386 -18.99 9.64 -17.61
CA PHE A 386 -19.12 10.85 -18.40
C PHE A 386 -20.06 10.64 -19.58
N GLU A 387 -21.37 10.66 -19.34
CA GLU A 387 -22.36 10.28 -20.36
C GLU A 387 -22.63 11.34 -21.43
N SER A 388 -22.33 12.62 -21.15
CA SER A 388 -22.70 13.72 -22.04
C SER A 388 -21.49 14.28 -22.79
N SER A 389 -21.72 14.71 -24.03
CA SER A 389 -20.73 15.47 -24.81
C SER A 389 -20.82 16.99 -24.54
N SER A 390 -21.28 17.40 -23.35
CA SER A 390 -21.60 18.80 -23.05
C SER A 390 -20.48 19.54 -22.32
N GLY A 391 -19.38 18.87 -21.95
CA GLY A 391 -18.28 19.48 -21.18
C GLY A 391 -18.68 19.98 -19.79
N GLU A 392 -19.86 19.61 -19.29
CA GLU A 392 -20.35 20.01 -17.96
C GLU A 392 -19.95 19.03 -16.86
N LYS A 393 -19.61 17.79 -17.24
CA LYS A 393 -19.30 16.68 -16.33
C LYS A 393 -17.79 16.56 -16.12
N TYR A 394 -17.32 16.92 -14.93
CA TYR A 394 -15.92 16.81 -14.53
C TYR A 394 -15.78 16.69 -13.01
N ILE A 395 -14.58 16.28 -12.57
CA ILE A 395 -14.17 16.32 -11.17
C ILE A 395 -13.02 17.31 -11.04
N LYS A 396 -13.06 18.15 -10.01
CA LYS A 396 -12.02 19.15 -9.74
C LYS A 396 -11.53 19.00 -8.31
N MET A 397 -10.21 19.06 -8.11
CA MET A 397 -9.64 19.07 -6.77
C MET A 397 -8.38 19.95 -6.68
N PRO A 398 -8.08 20.53 -5.51
CA PRO A 398 -6.79 21.16 -5.28
C PRO A 398 -5.68 20.11 -5.39
N PHE A 399 -4.58 20.47 -6.04
CA PHE A 399 -3.41 19.60 -6.16
C PHE A 399 -2.14 20.43 -6.00
N THR A 400 -1.36 20.12 -4.96
CA THR A 400 -0.14 20.86 -4.62
C THR A 400 1.04 19.92 -4.60
N THR A 401 2.16 20.31 -5.21
CA THR A 401 3.41 19.52 -5.15
C THR A 401 4.65 20.39 -5.02
N THR A 402 5.60 19.95 -4.18
CA THR A 402 6.81 20.73 -3.85
C THR A 402 7.97 20.47 -4.81
N SER A 403 8.09 19.26 -5.36
CA SER A 403 9.06 18.92 -6.42
C SER A 403 8.78 17.50 -6.93
N LEU A 404 8.41 17.34 -8.20
CA LEU A 404 8.40 16.03 -8.88
C LEU A 404 9.44 16.04 -9.99
N ARG A 405 10.44 15.18 -9.84
CA ARG A 405 11.49 14.92 -10.84
C ARG A 405 11.34 13.55 -11.50
N GLU A 406 10.51 12.71 -10.92
CA GLU A 406 10.13 11.41 -11.46
C GLU A 406 8.65 11.23 -11.18
N ILE A 407 7.93 10.61 -12.11
CA ILE A 407 6.50 10.34 -11.94
C ILE A 407 6.12 9.02 -12.61
N THR A 408 5.06 8.42 -12.08
CA THR A 408 4.25 7.44 -12.78
C THR A 408 2.81 7.88 -12.69
N ILE A 409 2.06 7.84 -13.79
CA ILE A 409 0.63 8.12 -13.80
C ILE A 409 -0.07 6.99 -14.52
N CYS A 410 -0.99 6.32 -13.83
CA CYS A 410 -1.81 5.28 -14.43
C CYS A 410 -3.30 5.57 -14.19
N PHE A 411 -4.15 5.17 -15.13
CA PHE A 411 -5.62 5.23 -15.01
C PHE A 411 -6.27 4.17 -15.89
N TRP A 412 -7.50 3.79 -15.54
CA TRP A 412 -8.32 2.88 -16.34
C TRP A 412 -9.38 3.65 -17.11
N SER A 413 -9.61 3.24 -18.35
CA SER A 413 -10.60 3.87 -19.23
C SER A 413 -11.32 2.83 -20.07
N ARG A 414 -12.65 2.96 -20.16
CA ARG A 414 -13.50 2.20 -21.10
C ARG A 414 -14.28 3.19 -21.96
N ARG A 415 -14.10 3.10 -23.28
CA ARG A 415 -14.51 4.16 -24.21
C ARG A 415 -14.95 3.63 -25.58
N LYS A 416 -15.90 4.33 -26.20
CA LYS A 416 -16.24 4.26 -27.64
C LYS A 416 -16.02 5.59 -28.37
N TRP A 417 -15.79 6.65 -27.60
CA TRP A 417 -15.70 8.01 -28.12
C TRP A 417 -14.41 8.24 -28.92
N THR A 418 -14.57 8.58 -30.20
CA THR A 418 -13.46 8.72 -31.16
C THR A 418 -12.98 10.16 -31.35
N LYS A 419 -13.70 11.14 -30.81
CA LYS A 419 -13.28 12.55 -30.90
C LYS A 419 -12.27 12.88 -29.80
N LYS A 420 -11.65 14.04 -29.97
CA LYS A 420 -10.71 14.59 -29.01
C LYS A 420 -11.33 14.67 -27.61
N SER A 421 -10.59 14.26 -26.58
CA SER A 421 -11.06 14.21 -25.19
C SER A 421 -9.90 14.17 -24.20
N THR A 422 -10.04 14.81 -23.04
CA THR A 422 -8.98 14.89 -22.01
C THR A 422 -9.34 14.06 -20.79
N ALA A 423 -8.52 13.06 -20.45
CA ALA A 423 -8.73 12.23 -19.26
C ALA A 423 -8.52 13.02 -17.99
N PHE A 424 -7.37 13.69 -17.90
CA PHE A 424 -7.03 14.54 -16.79
C PHE A 424 -6.10 15.67 -17.24
N HIS A 425 -6.11 16.75 -16.46
CA HIS A 425 -5.25 17.90 -16.65
C HIS A 425 -4.88 18.51 -15.29
N TYR A 426 -3.58 18.53 -14.99
CA TYR A 426 -3.03 19.29 -13.89
C TYR A 426 -2.51 20.64 -14.39
N TYR A 427 -3.10 21.71 -13.87
CA TYR A 427 -2.72 23.09 -14.11
C TYR A 427 -2.11 23.68 -12.84
N SER A 428 -0.97 24.35 -12.94
CA SER A 428 -0.46 25.25 -11.90
C SER A 428 -0.19 26.65 -12.47
N GLU A 429 -0.03 27.64 -11.60
CA GLU A 429 0.31 29.01 -12.02
C GLU A 429 1.63 29.08 -12.80
N THR A 430 2.58 28.20 -12.47
CA THR A 430 3.90 28.12 -13.12
C THR A 430 3.90 27.22 -14.35
N LEU A 431 3.07 26.18 -14.38
CA LEU A 431 3.01 25.17 -15.44
C LEU A 431 1.56 24.94 -15.88
N LYS A 432 1.16 25.63 -16.96
CA LYS A 432 -0.20 25.59 -17.49
C LYS A 432 -0.64 24.22 -18.01
N ASN A 433 0.30 23.37 -18.44
CA ASN A 433 0.11 21.97 -18.82
C ASN A 433 1.14 21.12 -18.06
N ALA A 434 1.07 21.12 -16.73
CA ALA A 434 2.03 20.42 -15.89
C ALA A 434 1.98 18.90 -16.11
N LEU A 435 0.78 18.32 -16.13
CA LEU A 435 0.51 16.91 -16.45
C LEU A 435 -0.79 16.83 -17.24
N ARG A 436 -0.82 16.08 -18.34
CA ARG A 436 -2.04 15.94 -19.15
C ARG A 436 -2.02 14.66 -19.98
N TRP A 437 -3.18 14.03 -20.10
CA TRP A 437 -3.44 13.02 -21.13
C TRP A 437 -4.67 13.41 -21.95
N THR A 438 -4.47 13.57 -23.26
CA THR A 438 -5.55 13.86 -24.22
C THR A 438 -5.53 12.87 -25.36
N PHE A 439 -6.67 12.22 -25.60
CA PHE A 439 -6.93 11.44 -26.80
C PHE A 439 -7.27 12.41 -27.93
N ASN A 440 -6.68 12.27 -29.11
CA ASN A 440 -6.84 13.19 -30.24
C ASN A 440 -7.23 12.44 -31.53
N GLY A 441 -8.52 12.20 -31.72
CA GLY A 441 -9.01 11.48 -32.90
C GLY A 441 -8.78 9.97 -32.82
N ALA A 442 -8.60 9.31 -33.97
CA ALA A 442 -8.52 7.85 -34.03
C ALA A 442 -7.22 7.28 -33.46
N THR A 443 -6.06 7.86 -33.78
CA THR A 443 -4.77 7.20 -33.52
C THR A 443 -3.77 8.07 -32.75
N GLU A 444 -3.95 9.40 -32.74
CA GLU A 444 -3.03 10.31 -32.04
C GLU A 444 -3.44 10.50 -30.58
N ASN A 445 -2.47 10.40 -29.69
CA ASN A 445 -2.60 10.68 -28.27
C ASN A 445 -1.56 11.72 -27.87
N MET A 446 -1.94 12.65 -27.01
CA MET A 446 -1.08 13.74 -26.56
C MET A 446 -0.87 13.64 -25.06
N ILE A 447 0.39 13.47 -24.65
CA ILE A 447 0.81 13.53 -23.26
C ILE A 447 1.54 14.85 -23.05
N PHE A 448 1.26 15.53 -21.94
CA PHE A 448 2.07 16.66 -21.50
C PHE A 448 2.76 16.35 -20.18
N VAL A 449 4.04 16.69 -20.13
CA VAL A 449 4.85 16.69 -18.92
C VAL A 449 5.60 18.02 -18.88
N ALA A 450 5.42 18.80 -17.81
CA ALA A 450 6.07 20.09 -17.60
C ALA A 450 5.93 21.09 -18.79
N ASN A 451 4.75 21.17 -19.40
CA ASN A 451 4.40 21.92 -20.62
C ASN A 451 4.92 21.37 -21.95
N VAL A 452 5.74 20.31 -21.95
CA VAL A 452 6.19 19.67 -23.19
C VAL A 452 5.13 18.69 -23.69
N LYS A 453 4.67 18.91 -24.91
CA LYS A 453 3.74 18.02 -25.63
C LYS A 453 4.53 16.89 -26.30
N THR A 454 4.10 15.65 -26.07
CA THR A 454 4.52 14.47 -26.83
C THR A 454 3.31 13.84 -27.51
N SER A 455 3.38 13.70 -28.84
CA SER A 455 2.37 12.97 -29.63
C SER A 455 2.79 11.50 -29.77
N ILE A 456 1.86 10.59 -29.52
CA ILE A 456 2.06 9.14 -29.52
C ILE A 456 0.97 8.52 -30.39
N TYR A 457 1.36 7.60 -31.27
CA TYR A 457 0.45 6.96 -32.22
C TYR A 457 0.27 5.50 -31.86
N PHE A 458 -0.98 5.08 -31.63
CA PHE A 458 -1.35 3.68 -31.44
C PHE A 458 -2.78 3.44 -31.91
N SER A 459 -3.11 2.18 -32.24
CA SER A 459 -4.45 1.81 -32.66
C SER A 459 -5.48 2.15 -31.58
N PRO A 460 -6.64 2.71 -31.95
CA PRO A 460 -7.65 3.09 -30.98
C PRO A 460 -8.25 1.90 -30.23
N TYR A 461 -8.19 1.96 -28.91
CA TYR A 461 -8.91 1.08 -28.01
C TYR A 461 -10.35 1.60 -27.78
N TYR A 462 -11.13 1.69 -28.88
CA TYR A 462 -12.54 2.13 -28.89
C TYR A 462 -13.53 0.96 -28.97
N ASP A 463 -13.21 -0.12 -28.27
CA ASP A 463 -13.90 -1.40 -28.33
C ASP A 463 -14.92 -1.60 -27.18
N ASP A 464 -15.12 -0.58 -26.34
CA ASP A 464 -15.93 -0.68 -25.12
C ASP A 464 -15.38 -1.65 -24.07
N SER A 465 -14.10 -1.97 -24.13
CA SER A 465 -13.39 -2.72 -23.10
C SER A 465 -12.64 -1.79 -22.15
N TRP A 466 -12.26 -2.32 -21.00
CA TRP A 466 -11.39 -1.64 -20.06
C TRP A 466 -9.93 -1.77 -20.50
N HIS A 467 -9.26 -0.63 -20.59
CA HIS A 467 -7.83 -0.54 -20.85
C HIS A 467 -7.12 0.25 -19.75
N HIS A 468 -5.91 -0.18 -19.42
CA HIS A 468 -5.03 0.45 -18.45
C HIS A 468 -4.03 1.34 -19.16
N PHE A 469 -4.14 2.65 -18.98
CA PHE A 469 -3.25 3.65 -19.57
C PHE A 469 -2.26 4.08 -18.51
N CYS A 470 -0.96 4.00 -18.80
CA CYS A 470 0.06 4.48 -17.86
C CYS A 470 1.24 5.14 -18.56
N TYR A 471 1.92 6.07 -17.90
CA TYR A 471 3.24 6.54 -18.33
C TYR A 471 4.16 6.84 -17.15
N THR A 472 5.46 6.67 -17.38
CA THR A 472 6.53 7.09 -16.47
C THR A 472 7.32 8.23 -17.09
N TRP A 473 7.85 9.13 -16.27
CA TRP A 473 8.77 10.15 -16.73
C TRP A 473 9.87 10.41 -15.70
N GLU A 474 11.12 10.54 -16.17
CA GLU A 474 12.29 10.88 -15.37
C GLU A 474 12.97 12.15 -15.90
N SER A 475 13.18 13.13 -15.03
CA SER A 475 13.78 14.43 -15.36
C SER A 475 15.27 14.34 -15.74
N THR A 476 15.99 13.36 -15.21
CA THR A 476 17.45 13.21 -15.36
C THR A 476 17.89 13.15 -16.82
N ASP A 477 17.25 12.30 -17.61
CA ASP A 477 17.51 12.11 -19.04
C ASP A 477 16.27 12.43 -19.91
N GLY A 478 15.15 12.80 -19.29
CA GLY A 478 13.89 13.07 -19.97
C GLY A 478 13.23 11.79 -20.50
N ARG A 479 13.48 10.64 -19.87
CA ARG A 479 12.91 9.36 -20.31
C ARG A 479 11.42 9.31 -20.02
N LEU A 480 10.60 9.32 -21.07
CA LEU A 480 9.16 9.11 -21.06
C LEU A 480 8.85 7.73 -21.60
N VAL A 481 8.24 6.86 -20.80
CA VAL A 481 7.78 5.53 -21.24
C VAL A 481 6.27 5.45 -21.08
N VAL A 482 5.56 4.97 -22.09
CA VAL A 482 4.10 4.85 -22.07
C VAL A 482 3.70 3.40 -22.22
N PHE A 483 2.75 3.01 -21.38
CA PHE A 483 2.21 1.67 -21.27
C PHE A 483 0.72 1.68 -21.55
N ILE A 484 0.24 0.74 -22.37
CA ILE A 484 -1.18 0.40 -22.46
C ILE A 484 -1.32 -1.05 -22.06
N ASP A 485 -2.25 -1.37 -21.16
CA ASP A 485 -2.50 -2.73 -20.68
C ASP A 485 -1.26 -3.42 -20.08
N GLY A 486 -0.31 -2.60 -19.60
CA GLY A 486 0.95 -3.06 -19.05
C GLY A 486 2.07 -3.26 -20.09
N ILE A 487 1.80 -2.87 -21.34
CA ILE A 487 2.65 -3.08 -22.52
C ILE A 487 3.29 -1.76 -22.90
N VAL A 488 4.63 -1.72 -23.02
CA VAL A 488 5.33 -0.53 -23.51
C VAL A 488 4.96 -0.28 -24.97
N ILE A 489 4.32 0.86 -25.25
CA ILE A 489 3.95 1.31 -26.60
C ILE A 489 4.79 2.49 -27.09
N TYR A 490 5.49 3.16 -26.18
CA TYR A 490 6.33 4.30 -26.49
C TYR A 490 7.44 4.42 -25.45
N ASN A 491 8.64 4.75 -25.89
CA ASN A 491 9.77 5.04 -25.00
C ASN A 491 10.69 6.02 -25.73
N ALA A 492 10.83 7.21 -25.18
CA ALA A 492 11.70 8.23 -25.70
C ALA A 492 12.53 8.84 -24.58
N SER A 493 13.78 9.17 -24.88
CA SER A 493 14.63 9.99 -24.02
C SER A 493 14.57 11.45 -24.47
N SER A 494 14.99 12.37 -23.62
CA SER A 494 15.04 13.83 -23.90
C SER A 494 13.72 14.58 -23.88
N VAL A 495 12.64 13.98 -23.37
CA VAL A 495 11.41 14.71 -23.08
C VAL A 495 11.64 15.56 -21.84
N ASP A 496 11.95 16.84 -22.06
CA ASP A 496 12.07 17.90 -21.05
C ASP A 496 13.06 17.64 -19.89
N ARG A 497 14.35 17.47 -20.22
CA ARG A 497 15.40 17.19 -19.23
C ARG A 497 15.57 18.30 -18.18
N ALA A 498 16.00 17.90 -16.99
CA ALA A 498 16.34 18.77 -15.86
C ALA A 498 15.20 19.69 -15.37
N LYS A 499 13.94 19.35 -15.68
CA LYS A 499 12.76 20.06 -15.16
C LYS A 499 12.25 19.49 -13.85
N THR A 500 11.52 20.33 -13.14
CA THR A 500 10.80 19.97 -11.92
C THR A 500 9.35 20.39 -12.08
N ILE A 501 8.42 19.49 -11.79
CA ILE A 501 7.00 19.82 -11.70
C ILE A 501 6.72 20.24 -10.25
N GLU A 502 6.39 21.51 -10.06
CA GLU A 502 6.15 22.11 -8.75
C GLU A 502 5.02 23.15 -8.81
N GLY A 503 4.48 23.48 -7.65
CA GLY A 503 3.47 24.51 -7.48
C GLY A 503 2.18 24.00 -6.85
N THR A 504 1.38 24.97 -6.41
CA THR A 504 -0.02 24.79 -6.03
C THR A 504 -0.87 24.99 -7.28
N GLY A 505 -1.83 24.11 -7.51
CA GLY A 505 -2.67 24.16 -8.69
C GLY A 505 -3.95 23.35 -8.53
N VAL A 506 -4.55 23.03 -9.68
CA VAL A 506 -5.83 22.33 -9.76
C VAL A 506 -5.66 21.12 -10.68
N LEU A 507 -6.10 19.96 -10.21
CA LEU A 507 -6.26 18.77 -11.01
C LEU A 507 -7.72 18.66 -11.44
N VAL A 508 -7.95 18.54 -12.76
CA VAL A 508 -9.26 18.35 -13.37
C VAL A 508 -9.29 16.98 -14.04
N ILE A 509 -10.34 16.20 -13.80
CA ILE A 509 -10.60 14.91 -14.42
C ILE A 509 -11.81 15.06 -15.31
N GLY A 510 -11.69 14.63 -16.56
CA GLY A 510 -12.78 14.63 -17.53
C GLY A 510 -12.87 15.88 -18.42
N GLN A 511 -11.97 16.85 -18.27
CA GLN A 511 -12.00 18.08 -19.07
C GLN A 511 -10.63 18.75 -19.16
N LEU A 512 -10.44 19.57 -20.19
CA LEU A 512 -9.31 20.47 -20.30
C LEU A 512 -9.58 21.78 -19.53
N CYS A 513 -8.63 22.19 -18.69
CA CYS A 513 -8.68 23.51 -18.05
C CYS A 513 -8.10 24.57 -19.01
N SER A 514 -8.93 25.41 -19.63
CA SER A 514 -8.46 26.60 -20.34
C SER A 514 -8.25 27.77 -19.35
N THR A 515 -7.26 28.62 -19.63
CA THR A 515 -6.73 29.63 -18.72
C THR A 515 -7.76 30.67 -18.26
N LEU A 516 -7.79 30.94 -16.96
CA LEU A 516 -8.52 32.02 -16.25
C LEU A 516 -10.05 31.95 -16.18
N ASN A 517 -10.71 31.04 -16.92
CA ASN A 517 -12.11 30.72 -16.67
C ASN A 517 -12.42 29.30 -17.19
N PRO A 518 -12.66 28.29 -16.34
CA PRO A 518 -12.89 26.91 -16.78
C PRO A 518 -14.21 26.69 -17.57
N PHE A 519 -14.87 27.75 -18.05
CA PHE A 519 -16.27 27.75 -18.48
C PHE A 519 -16.53 28.18 -19.93
N SER A 520 -15.62 27.94 -20.87
CA SER A 520 -16.01 27.92 -22.28
C SER A 520 -16.05 26.48 -22.78
N ALA A 521 -17.27 25.96 -22.97
CA ALA A 521 -17.57 24.72 -23.68
C ALA A 521 -17.22 24.78 -25.19
N SER A 522 -16.21 25.59 -25.55
CA SER A 522 -15.87 25.92 -26.93
C SER A 522 -14.80 25.00 -27.52
N ASP A 523 -14.09 24.23 -26.70
CA ASP A 523 -13.06 23.30 -27.17
C ASP A 523 -13.56 21.88 -26.92
N ASP A 524 -13.78 21.10 -28.00
CA ASP A 524 -14.16 19.68 -28.04
C ASP A 524 -13.16 18.75 -27.30
N CYS A 525 -12.90 18.98 -26.01
CA CYS A 525 -11.85 18.33 -25.21
C CYS A 525 -12.36 17.73 -23.90
N PHE A 526 -13.67 17.64 -23.73
CA PHE A 526 -14.31 16.93 -22.62
C PHE A 526 -14.22 15.41 -22.80
N TYR A 527 -14.24 14.69 -21.69
CA TYR A 527 -14.19 13.24 -21.64
C TYR A 527 -15.59 12.64 -21.77
N VAL A 528 -15.66 11.46 -22.37
CA VAL A 528 -16.91 10.71 -22.56
C VAL A 528 -16.66 9.24 -22.20
N ASN A 529 -17.69 8.57 -21.67
CA ASN A 529 -17.67 7.20 -21.15
C ASN A 529 -16.99 7.07 -19.77
N TYR A 530 -16.23 6.00 -19.53
CA TYR A 530 -15.88 5.58 -18.17
C TYR A 530 -14.40 5.82 -17.87
N LEU A 531 -14.12 6.29 -16.65
CA LEU A 531 -12.77 6.43 -16.11
C LEU A 531 -12.77 5.98 -14.64
N THR A 532 -11.72 5.26 -14.23
CA THR A 532 -11.49 4.91 -12.83
C THR A 532 -9.99 4.82 -12.55
N ASP A 533 -9.63 4.71 -11.26
CA ASP A 533 -8.28 4.41 -10.81
C ASP A 533 -7.15 5.32 -11.34
N LEU A 534 -7.42 6.62 -11.51
CA LEU A 534 -6.35 7.60 -11.73
C LEU A 534 -5.46 7.70 -10.48
N ASN A 535 -4.23 7.26 -10.62
CA ASN A 535 -3.21 7.23 -9.58
C ASN A 535 -1.91 7.90 -10.06
N ILE A 536 -1.27 8.64 -9.17
CA ILE A 536 0.01 9.31 -9.41
C ILE A 536 1.02 8.88 -8.34
N TRP A 537 2.22 8.52 -8.78
CA TRP A 537 3.39 8.26 -7.93
C TRP A 537 4.45 9.33 -8.13
N LYS A 538 5.21 9.64 -7.08
CA LYS A 538 6.35 10.58 -7.10
C LYS A 538 7.65 9.95 -7.63
N THR A 539 7.57 8.75 -8.21
CA THR A 539 8.71 7.93 -8.66
C THR A 539 8.36 7.28 -9.99
N SER A 540 9.38 7.00 -10.79
CA SER A 540 9.28 6.16 -11.99
C SER A 540 9.21 4.69 -11.56
N LEU A 541 8.05 4.05 -11.74
CA LEU A 541 7.86 2.64 -11.41
C LEU A 541 8.48 1.76 -12.49
N SER A 542 8.98 0.58 -12.11
CA SER A 542 9.48 -0.38 -13.10
C SER A 542 8.34 -0.91 -13.97
N GLY A 543 8.64 -1.23 -15.23
CA GLY A 543 7.65 -1.78 -16.16
C GLY A 543 6.95 -3.02 -15.59
N HIS A 544 7.64 -3.86 -14.82
CA HIS A 544 7.06 -5.07 -14.21
C HIS A 544 5.95 -4.76 -13.20
N VAL A 545 6.11 -3.68 -12.42
CA VAL A 545 5.08 -3.22 -11.48
C VAL A 545 3.87 -2.73 -12.27
N ILE A 546 4.09 -1.95 -13.34
CA ILE A 546 3.02 -1.41 -14.19
C ILE A 546 2.27 -2.55 -14.93
N THR A 547 2.97 -3.59 -15.37
CA THR A 547 2.34 -4.79 -15.95
C THR A 547 1.55 -5.59 -14.92
N ALA A 548 1.97 -5.62 -13.65
CA ALA A 548 1.16 -6.24 -12.59
C ALA A 548 -0.11 -5.42 -12.30
N MET A 549 0.02 -4.09 -12.30
CA MET A 549 -1.09 -3.14 -12.09
C MET A 549 -2.14 -3.21 -13.21
N SER A 550 -1.73 -3.52 -14.45
CA SER A 550 -2.67 -3.62 -15.57
C SER A 550 -3.60 -4.84 -15.50
N LYS A 551 -3.42 -5.77 -14.56
CA LYS A 551 -4.27 -6.96 -14.47
C LYS A 551 -5.65 -6.67 -13.90
N ALA A 552 -5.75 -5.73 -12.97
CA ALA A 552 -7.03 -5.30 -12.40
C ALA A 552 -6.91 -3.94 -11.70
N ALA A 553 -8.00 -3.19 -11.77
CA ALA A 553 -8.27 -2.02 -10.95
C ALA A 553 -8.13 -2.27 -9.44
N GLY A 554 -7.78 -1.23 -8.69
CA GLY A 554 -7.80 -1.22 -7.21
C GLY A 554 -6.75 -2.08 -6.52
N ARG A 555 -5.74 -2.59 -7.26
CA ARG A 555 -4.61 -3.33 -6.69
C ARG A 555 -3.53 -2.42 -6.10
N ASP A 556 -3.36 -1.23 -6.66
CA ASP A 556 -2.24 -0.34 -6.33
C ASP A 556 -2.71 1.11 -6.16
N LEU A 557 -2.13 1.81 -5.18
CA LEU A 557 -2.52 3.17 -4.81
C LEU A 557 -1.33 4.13 -4.98
N GLY A 558 -1.57 5.22 -5.69
CA GLY A 558 -0.57 6.27 -5.86
C GLY A 558 -0.19 6.95 -4.54
N ASN A 559 1.12 7.10 -4.32
CA ASN A 559 1.65 7.77 -3.13
C ASN A 559 1.57 9.31 -3.22
N LYS A 560 1.34 9.85 -4.42
CA LYS A 560 1.07 11.28 -4.64
C LYS A 560 -0.42 11.57 -4.67
N LEU A 561 -1.16 10.76 -5.40
CA LEU A 561 -2.61 10.83 -5.55
C LEU A 561 -3.10 9.42 -5.81
N ASN A 562 -4.17 9.01 -5.15
CA ASN A 562 -4.93 7.86 -5.60
C ASN A 562 -6.37 8.22 -5.89
N TRP A 563 -7.05 7.30 -6.55
CA TRP A 563 -8.40 7.54 -7.06
C TRP A 563 -9.44 7.82 -5.98
N ASN A 564 -9.28 7.26 -4.79
CA ASN A 564 -10.16 7.59 -3.67
C ASN A 564 -10.00 9.06 -3.25
N ASP A 565 -8.79 9.62 -3.33
CA ASP A 565 -8.58 11.06 -3.07
C ASP A 565 -9.38 11.93 -4.06
N VAL A 566 -9.51 11.48 -5.32
CA VAL A 566 -10.28 12.17 -6.37
C VAL A 566 -11.78 12.04 -6.11
N VAL A 567 -12.25 10.83 -5.83
CA VAL A 567 -13.69 10.52 -5.70
C VAL A 567 -14.31 11.11 -4.44
N TYR A 568 -13.57 11.13 -3.33
CA TYR A 568 -14.09 11.58 -2.04
C TYR A 568 -13.62 12.99 -1.67
N GLY A 569 -12.45 13.41 -2.15
CA GLY A 569 -11.91 14.76 -1.92
C GLY A 569 -12.13 15.75 -3.07
N GLY A 570 -12.65 15.31 -4.22
CA GLY A 570 -12.91 16.16 -5.38
C GLY A 570 -14.34 16.71 -5.44
N GLU A 571 -14.47 17.94 -5.90
CA GLU A 571 -15.75 18.56 -6.23
C GLU A 571 -16.27 17.99 -7.57
N VAL A 572 -17.50 17.47 -7.55
CA VAL A 572 -18.14 16.81 -8.70
C VAL A 572 -19.12 17.76 -9.39
N PHE A 573 -19.03 17.90 -10.71
CA PHE A 573 -19.83 18.85 -11.50
C PHE A 573 -20.72 18.17 -12.55
N GLY A 574 -21.76 18.88 -13.00
CA GLY A 574 -22.63 18.47 -14.11
C GLY A 574 -23.48 17.23 -13.85
N GLY A 575 -23.71 16.86 -12.58
CA GLY A 575 -24.41 15.62 -12.23
C GLY A 575 -23.67 14.36 -12.68
N LEU A 576 -22.34 14.41 -12.74
CA LEU A 576 -21.50 13.25 -13.05
C LEU A 576 -21.81 12.08 -12.11
N SER A 577 -22.12 10.91 -12.70
CA SER A 577 -22.45 9.71 -11.95
C SER A 577 -21.18 9.00 -11.51
N LEU A 578 -21.10 8.68 -10.22
CA LEU A 578 -20.04 7.89 -9.59
C LEU A 578 -20.66 6.60 -9.05
N THR A 579 -20.47 5.50 -9.75
CA THR A 579 -21.03 4.19 -9.38
C THR A 579 -19.97 3.28 -8.78
N PRO A 580 -20.29 2.30 -7.91
CA PRO A 580 -19.33 1.27 -7.51
C PRO A 580 -18.64 0.61 -8.71
N THR A 581 -17.33 0.46 -8.65
CA THR A 581 -16.51 -0.20 -9.67
C THR A 581 -16.74 -1.72 -9.58
N ASN A 582 -17.28 -2.31 -10.64
CA ASN A 582 -17.43 -3.75 -10.81
C ASN A 582 -16.32 -4.27 -11.74
N ASP A 583 -15.66 -5.37 -11.37
CA ASP A 583 -14.62 -6.11 -12.11
C ASP A 583 -14.01 -5.37 -13.32
N VAL A 584 -13.16 -4.41 -13.02
CA VAL A 584 -12.33 -3.74 -14.03
C VAL A 584 -11.03 -4.52 -14.16
N SER A 585 -10.99 -5.36 -15.18
CA SER A 585 -9.83 -6.12 -15.62
C SER A 585 -9.73 -6.05 -17.14
N LEU A 586 -8.59 -6.41 -17.69
CA LEU A 586 -8.44 -6.57 -19.13
C LEU A 586 -9.42 -7.64 -19.62
N ASN A 587 -10.08 -7.40 -20.76
CA ASN A 587 -10.91 -8.40 -21.43
C ASN A 587 -9.99 -9.45 -22.07
N GLY A 588 -9.81 -10.58 -21.38
CA GLY A 588 -8.94 -11.67 -21.86
C GLY A 588 -7.47 -11.39 -21.56
N ASN A 589 -6.84 -12.34 -20.89
CA ASN A 589 -5.42 -12.29 -20.54
C ASN A 589 -4.58 -12.19 -21.84
N SER A 590 -3.59 -11.29 -22.00
CA SER A 590 -2.61 -11.45 -23.10
C SER A 590 -1.60 -12.57 -22.79
N ASP A 591 -1.70 -13.16 -21.59
CA ASP A 591 -0.90 -14.28 -21.11
C ASP A 591 -1.50 -15.64 -21.50
N PHE A 592 -1.25 -16.07 -22.73
CA PHE A 592 -1.60 -17.42 -23.20
C PHE A 592 -0.55 -17.97 -24.15
N TYR A 593 -0.52 -19.28 -24.30
CA TYR A 593 0.21 -19.96 -25.37
C TYR A 593 -0.72 -20.91 -26.14
N ILE A 594 -0.28 -21.30 -27.32
CA ILE A 594 -0.99 -22.20 -28.21
C ILE A 594 -0.29 -23.55 -28.21
N ASP A 595 -1.06 -24.60 -27.96
CA ASP A 595 -0.63 -25.99 -28.03
C ASP A 595 -1.03 -26.58 -29.40
N PHE A 596 -0.02 -26.92 -30.21
CA PHE A 596 -0.18 -27.55 -31.52
C PHE A 596 -0.26 -29.09 -31.43
N GLY A 597 -0.18 -29.64 -30.22
CA GLY A 597 -0.18 -31.07 -29.94
C GLY A 597 1.17 -31.73 -30.20
N SER A 598 1.23 -33.04 -29.96
CA SER A 598 2.44 -33.87 -30.13
C SER A 598 2.55 -34.56 -31.49
N THR A 599 1.51 -34.46 -32.33
CA THR A 599 1.44 -35.17 -33.62
C THR A 599 1.36 -34.16 -34.75
N GLN A 600 2.28 -34.28 -35.70
CA GLN A 600 2.33 -33.48 -36.90
C GLN A 600 1.07 -33.67 -37.75
N SER A 601 0.38 -32.57 -38.07
CA SER A 601 -0.86 -32.59 -38.87
C SER A 601 -0.98 -31.34 -39.74
N ALA A 602 -1.33 -31.52 -41.02
CA ALA A 602 -1.63 -30.43 -41.95
C ALA A 602 -2.93 -29.67 -41.58
N SER A 603 -3.76 -30.23 -40.69
CA SER A 603 -5.00 -29.58 -40.23
C SER A 603 -4.80 -28.62 -39.05
N ASN A 604 -3.65 -28.66 -38.38
CA ASN A 604 -3.39 -27.92 -37.14
C ASN A 604 -2.70 -26.60 -37.44
N TYR A 605 -3.45 -25.50 -37.45
CA TYR A 605 -2.90 -24.17 -37.69
C TYR A 605 -3.76 -23.08 -37.05
N VAL A 606 -3.21 -21.86 -36.98
CA VAL A 606 -3.92 -20.68 -36.50
C VAL A 606 -3.83 -19.59 -37.54
N GLU A 607 -4.96 -18.96 -37.85
CA GLU A 607 -5.04 -17.94 -38.89
C GLU A 607 -5.07 -16.52 -38.31
N PHE A 608 -4.18 -15.66 -38.80
CA PHE A 608 -4.22 -14.23 -38.48
C PHE A 608 -5.31 -13.53 -39.29
N GLN A 609 -6.21 -12.81 -38.63
CA GLN A 609 -7.38 -12.19 -39.30
C GLN A 609 -7.14 -10.76 -39.77
N ASN A 610 -6.13 -10.07 -39.25
CA ASN A 610 -5.95 -8.65 -39.53
C ASN A 610 -5.14 -8.44 -40.81
N PRO A 611 -5.40 -7.36 -41.58
CA PRO A 611 -4.59 -7.02 -42.75
C PRO A 611 -3.15 -6.71 -42.35
N ILE A 612 -2.18 -7.32 -43.03
CA ILE A 612 -0.76 -7.01 -42.84
C ILE A 612 -0.38 -5.85 -43.78
N PRO A 613 0.21 -4.74 -43.29
CA PRO A 613 0.74 -3.67 -44.13
C PRO A 613 1.99 -4.10 -44.89
N SER A 614 2.36 -3.35 -45.94
CA SER A 614 3.66 -3.54 -46.59
C SER A 614 4.79 -3.13 -45.65
N VAL A 615 5.84 -3.95 -45.54
CA VAL A 615 6.96 -3.70 -44.63
C VAL A 615 8.30 -3.72 -45.37
N THR A 616 9.17 -2.77 -45.03
CA THR A 616 10.54 -2.62 -45.57
C THR A 616 11.62 -3.04 -44.58
N GLN A 617 11.24 -3.22 -43.32
CA GLN A 617 12.04 -3.79 -42.25
C GLN A 617 11.08 -4.38 -41.21
N PHE A 618 11.56 -5.28 -40.34
CA PHE A 618 10.76 -5.77 -39.22
C PHE A 618 11.61 -6.33 -38.07
N LEU A 619 10.98 -6.48 -36.90
CA LEU A 619 11.37 -7.36 -35.80
C LEU A 619 10.27 -8.39 -35.59
N ALA A 620 10.58 -9.68 -35.55
CA ALA A 620 9.64 -10.75 -35.25
C ALA A 620 10.17 -11.57 -34.07
N CYS A 621 9.51 -11.51 -32.92
CA CYS A 621 9.90 -12.26 -31.72
C CYS A 621 8.82 -13.24 -31.31
N TYR A 622 9.20 -14.43 -30.82
CA TYR A 622 8.29 -15.46 -30.34
C TYR A 622 8.96 -16.36 -29.31
N TRP A 623 8.12 -16.99 -28.47
CA TRP A 623 8.52 -18.04 -27.54
C TRP A 623 8.11 -19.39 -28.10
N LEU A 624 9.04 -20.34 -28.11
CA LEU A 624 8.82 -21.65 -28.69
C LEU A 624 9.34 -22.75 -27.77
N TRP A 625 8.52 -23.77 -27.60
CA TRP A 625 8.91 -25.07 -27.03
C TRP A 625 8.51 -26.15 -28.05
N PRO A 626 9.37 -26.44 -29.02
CA PRO A 626 9.04 -27.39 -30.07
C PRO A 626 9.27 -28.82 -29.57
N THR A 627 8.41 -29.75 -30.00
CA THR A 627 8.62 -31.20 -29.82
C THR A 627 9.18 -31.88 -31.08
N ASN A 628 9.11 -31.21 -32.23
CA ASN A 628 9.65 -31.65 -33.51
C ASN A 628 9.91 -30.43 -34.42
N LYS A 629 10.47 -30.66 -35.62
CA LYS A 629 10.60 -29.64 -36.67
C LYS A 629 9.23 -29.15 -37.15
N GLY A 630 9.17 -27.92 -37.66
CA GLY A 630 7.98 -27.38 -38.33
C GLY A 630 8.02 -25.87 -38.58
N GLY A 631 7.04 -25.38 -39.35
CA GLY A 631 6.84 -23.97 -39.63
C GLY A 631 6.26 -23.24 -38.42
N VAL A 632 6.94 -22.18 -37.95
CA VAL A 632 6.46 -21.39 -36.79
C VAL A 632 5.36 -20.43 -37.24
N PHE A 633 5.68 -19.61 -38.24
CA PHE A 633 4.72 -18.82 -38.96
C PHE A 633 5.09 -18.74 -40.44
N ALA A 634 4.09 -18.55 -41.29
CA ALA A 634 4.26 -18.37 -42.72
C ALA A 634 3.24 -17.36 -43.26
N TYR A 635 3.72 -16.41 -44.03
CA TYR A 635 2.95 -15.39 -44.74
C TYR A 635 3.11 -15.61 -46.24
N SER A 636 1.99 -15.65 -46.95
CA SER A 636 1.91 -15.86 -48.40
C SER A 636 1.11 -14.74 -49.07
N THR A 637 1.40 -14.44 -50.32
CA THR A 637 0.59 -13.58 -51.18
C THR A 637 0.07 -14.38 -52.38
N PRO A 638 -0.88 -13.86 -53.18
CA PRO A 638 -1.29 -14.55 -54.41
C PRO A 638 -0.14 -14.86 -55.37
N GLU A 639 0.96 -14.11 -55.28
CA GLU A 639 2.13 -14.23 -56.13
C GLU A 639 3.18 -15.21 -55.58
N LEU A 640 3.39 -15.24 -54.26
CA LEU A 640 4.46 -16.04 -53.63
C LEU A 640 3.93 -16.82 -52.41
N ALA A 641 4.25 -18.11 -52.36
CA ALA A 641 3.89 -18.98 -51.25
C ALA A 641 4.71 -18.65 -50.00
N ASP A 642 6.04 -18.60 -50.14
CA ASP A 642 6.99 -18.24 -49.08
C ASP A 642 7.36 -16.76 -49.16
N GLN A 643 6.37 -15.88 -48.97
CA GLN A 643 6.62 -14.45 -48.98
C GLN A 643 7.45 -14.04 -47.75
N TRP A 644 7.11 -14.58 -46.58
CA TRP A 644 7.81 -14.35 -45.32
C TRP A 644 7.50 -15.47 -44.31
N ALA A 645 8.50 -16.27 -43.93
CA ALA A 645 8.27 -17.46 -43.10
C ALA A 645 9.44 -17.77 -42.18
N THR A 646 9.18 -18.54 -41.12
CA THR A 646 10.22 -19.14 -40.29
C THR A 646 9.94 -20.62 -40.09
N PHE A 647 11.01 -21.40 -40.12
CA PHE A 647 10.96 -22.84 -39.95
C PHE A 647 11.99 -23.26 -38.91
N ILE A 648 11.58 -24.12 -38.00
CA ILE A 648 12.47 -24.68 -36.98
C ILE A 648 12.77 -26.14 -37.30
N SER A 649 14.04 -26.53 -37.20
CA SER A 649 14.47 -27.92 -37.22
C SER A 649 14.96 -28.34 -35.83
N THR A 650 15.35 -29.60 -35.67
CA THR A 650 15.98 -30.08 -34.42
C THR A 650 17.34 -29.45 -34.14
N SER A 651 17.97 -28.86 -35.15
CA SER A 651 19.32 -28.30 -35.07
C SER A 651 19.43 -26.87 -35.55
N ASP A 652 18.44 -26.27 -36.20
CA ASP A 652 18.58 -24.99 -36.89
C ASP A 652 17.28 -24.18 -36.84
N ALA A 653 17.41 -22.85 -36.88
CA ALA A 653 16.30 -21.93 -37.12
C ALA A 653 16.50 -21.25 -38.48
N SER A 654 15.51 -21.36 -39.35
CA SER A 654 15.56 -20.85 -40.72
C SER A 654 14.53 -19.75 -40.93
N PHE A 655 14.85 -18.84 -41.82
CA PHE A 655 14.04 -17.66 -42.11
C PHE A 655 13.97 -17.39 -43.60
N CYS A 656 12.79 -17.03 -44.11
CA CYS A 656 12.53 -16.81 -45.53
C CYS A 656 11.97 -15.41 -45.77
N ILE A 657 12.45 -14.75 -46.83
CA ILE A 657 11.82 -13.59 -47.45
C ILE A 657 11.89 -13.77 -48.96
N ASN A 658 10.77 -13.57 -49.66
CA ASN A 658 10.71 -13.59 -51.12
C ASN A 658 11.26 -14.92 -51.70
N GLU A 659 10.78 -16.05 -51.15
CA GLU A 659 11.18 -17.44 -51.47
C GLU A 659 12.68 -17.74 -51.31
N LYS A 660 13.44 -16.83 -50.69
CA LYS A 660 14.86 -17.02 -50.39
C LYS A 660 15.00 -17.39 -48.93
N TRP A 661 15.43 -18.62 -48.69
CA TRP A 661 15.69 -19.13 -47.36
C TRP A 661 17.10 -18.78 -46.88
N LYS A 662 17.21 -18.37 -45.62
CA LYS A 662 18.45 -18.26 -44.87
C LYS A 662 18.42 -19.22 -43.69
N TYR A 663 19.36 -20.14 -43.70
CA TYR A 663 19.58 -21.08 -42.60
C TYR A 663 20.40 -20.38 -41.52
N GLY A 664 19.89 -20.38 -40.29
CA GLY A 664 20.59 -19.84 -39.13
C GLY A 664 21.76 -20.72 -38.69
N SER A 665 22.36 -20.34 -37.56
CA SER A 665 23.37 -21.14 -36.85
C SER A 665 22.73 -22.31 -36.13
N THR A 666 23.52 -23.32 -35.75
CA THR A 666 23.03 -24.47 -34.98
C THR A 666 22.37 -24.04 -33.67
N VAL A 667 21.12 -24.44 -33.48
CA VAL A 667 20.27 -24.18 -32.32
C VAL A 667 20.08 -25.45 -31.53
N THR A 668 20.34 -25.39 -30.21
CA THR A 668 20.03 -26.49 -29.29
C THR A 668 18.79 -26.19 -28.46
N PHE A 669 17.85 -27.13 -28.42
CA PHE A 669 16.68 -27.09 -27.55
C PHE A 669 16.95 -27.94 -26.30
N ASN A 670 17.09 -27.30 -25.14
CA ASN A 670 17.42 -28.00 -23.89
C ASN A 670 16.18 -28.56 -23.16
N GLY A 671 15.07 -28.72 -23.87
CA GLY A 671 13.73 -28.91 -23.28
C GLY A 671 13.23 -27.61 -22.64
N GLY A 672 11.97 -27.26 -22.87
CA GLY A 672 11.39 -26.03 -22.36
C GLY A 672 11.31 -24.89 -23.39
N TRP A 673 10.87 -23.73 -22.89
CA TRP A 673 10.72 -22.50 -23.65
C TRP A 673 12.06 -21.89 -24.05
N SER A 674 12.18 -21.52 -25.33
CA SER A 674 13.26 -20.67 -25.85
C SER A 674 12.66 -19.46 -26.55
N HIS A 675 13.27 -18.30 -26.37
CA HIS A 675 12.87 -17.06 -27.02
C HIS A 675 13.68 -16.85 -28.30
N PHE A 676 13.01 -16.54 -29.40
CA PHE A 676 13.64 -16.26 -30.70
C PHE A 676 13.23 -14.89 -31.19
N CYS A 677 14.18 -14.14 -31.77
CA CYS A 677 13.87 -12.92 -32.51
C CYS A 677 14.62 -12.88 -33.84
N TRP A 678 13.90 -12.52 -34.91
CA TRP A 678 14.45 -12.20 -36.22
C TRP A 678 14.31 -10.71 -36.49
N ARG A 679 15.38 -10.04 -36.93
CA ARG A 679 15.26 -8.70 -37.52
C ARG A 679 15.81 -8.67 -38.93
N TRP A 680 15.14 -7.92 -39.79
CA TRP A 680 15.58 -7.69 -41.16
C TRP A 680 15.31 -6.26 -41.63
N ARG A 681 16.17 -5.74 -42.51
CA ARG A 681 16.02 -4.43 -43.15
C ARG A 681 16.39 -4.47 -44.63
N ASN A 682 15.56 -3.89 -45.49
CA ASN A 682 15.78 -3.95 -46.94
C ASN A 682 16.91 -3.07 -47.48
N THR A 683 17.31 -2.00 -46.78
CA THR A 683 18.27 -1.02 -47.29
C THR A 683 19.67 -1.62 -47.46
N ASP A 684 20.09 -2.42 -46.51
CA ASP A 684 21.38 -3.12 -46.49
C ASP A 684 21.25 -4.64 -46.40
N GLY A 685 20.03 -5.16 -46.28
CA GLY A 685 19.78 -6.60 -46.14
C GLY A 685 20.27 -7.15 -44.82
N LEU A 686 20.40 -6.29 -43.78
CA LEU A 686 20.74 -6.72 -42.43
C LEU A 686 19.76 -7.83 -42.05
N THR A 687 20.26 -8.96 -41.57
CA THR A 687 19.47 -10.07 -41.05
C THR A 687 20.14 -10.59 -39.82
N GLU A 688 19.40 -10.65 -38.72
CA GLU A 688 19.92 -11.18 -37.47
C GLU A 688 18.94 -12.10 -36.77
N LEU A 689 19.52 -13.10 -36.11
CA LEU A 689 18.81 -14.05 -35.26
C LEU A 689 19.32 -13.93 -33.84
N TYR A 690 18.40 -13.79 -32.89
CA TYR A 690 18.66 -13.86 -31.46
C TYR A 690 17.97 -15.08 -30.86
N LYS A 691 18.64 -15.73 -29.92
CA LYS A 691 18.05 -16.75 -29.05
C LYS A 691 18.29 -16.40 -27.59
N ASP A 692 17.24 -16.42 -26.79
CA ASP A 692 17.27 -16.13 -25.36
C ASP A 692 18.01 -14.81 -25.06
N GLY A 693 17.80 -13.82 -25.93
CA GLY A 693 18.38 -12.48 -25.83
C GLY A 693 19.80 -12.34 -26.39
N LYS A 694 20.45 -13.44 -26.81
CA LYS A 694 21.81 -13.45 -27.35
C LYS A 694 21.81 -13.53 -28.86
N LEU A 695 22.65 -12.73 -29.51
CA LEU A 695 22.85 -12.75 -30.96
C LEU A 695 23.49 -14.09 -31.36
N LEU A 696 22.83 -14.84 -32.26
CA LEU A 696 23.30 -16.10 -32.82
C LEU A 696 23.86 -15.97 -34.24
N MET A 697 23.34 -15.03 -35.01
CA MET A 697 23.73 -14.80 -36.40
C MET A 697 23.48 -13.34 -36.77
N SER A 698 24.42 -12.74 -37.50
CA SER A 698 24.27 -11.41 -38.11
C SER A 698 24.95 -11.40 -39.47
N LEU A 699 24.25 -10.88 -40.48
CA LEU A 699 24.76 -10.73 -41.84
C LEU A 699 24.06 -9.57 -42.55
N THR A 700 24.64 -9.16 -43.68
CA THR A 700 24.07 -8.14 -44.58
C THR A 700 23.92 -8.69 -45.99
N GLY A 701 23.23 -7.96 -46.87
CA GLY A 701 23.03 -8.31 -48.27
C GLY A 701 21.93 -9.33 -48.55
N PHE A 702 21.18 -9.76 -47.54
CA PHE A 702 20.07 -10.69 -47.74
C PHE A 702 18.80 -9.94 -48.18
N VAL A 703 18.37 -10.22 -49.41
CA VAL A 703 17.14 -9.66 -50.03
C VAL A 703 17.10 -8.13 -50.01
N THR A 704 18.14 -7.45 -50.49
CA THR A 704 18.18 -5.97 -50.53
C THR A 704 17.16 -5.36 -51.50
N GLY A 705 16.69 -4.15 -51.18
CA GLY A 705 15.79 -3.35 -52.03
C GLY A 705 14.35 -3.89 -52.14
N TYR A 706 14.03 -4.98 -51.47
CA TYR A 706 12.71 -5.61 -51.53
C TYR A 706 11.74 -4.99 -50.52
N THR A 707 10.46 -4.96 -50.85
CA THR A 707 9.38 -4.59 -49.93
C THR A 707 8.47 -5.80 -49.82
N ILE A 708 8.27 -6.30 -48.60
CA ILE A 708 7.29 -7.37 -48.36
C ILE A 708 5.91 -6.74 -48.57
N PRO A 709 5.13 -7.18 -49.58
CA PRO A 709 3.85 -6.57 -49.89
C PRO A 709 2.81 -6.90 -48.82
N GLY A 710 1.95 -5.95 -48.49
CA GLY A 710 0.81 -6.15 -47.61
C GLY A 710 -0.36 -6.88 -48.28
N GLY A 711 -1.38 -7.23 -47.48
CA GLY A 711 -2.64 -7.83 -47.96
C GLY A 711 -2.62 -9.35 -48.19
N GLY A 712 -1.57 -10.04 -47.78
CA GLY A 712 -1.44 -11.51 -47.86
C GLY A 712 -2.12 -12.26 -46.71
N TYR A 713 -1.71 -13.52 -46.53
CA TYR A 713 -2.30 -14.48 -45.59
C TYR A 713 -1.23 -15.04 -44.65
N LEU A 714 -1.35 -14.78 -43.34
CA LEU A 714 -0.43 -15.24 -42.30
C LEU A 714 -1.07 -16.36 -41.47
N VAL A 715 -0.32 -17.45 -41.28
CA VAL A 715 -0.70 -18.57 -40.42
C VAL A 715 0.42 -18.96 -39.45
N LEU A 716 0.05 -19.58 -38.34
CA LEU A 716 0.95 -20.22 -37.38
C LEU A 716 0.89 -21.74 -37.47
N GLY A 717 2.03 -22.38 -37.22
CA GLY A 717 2.15 -23.83 -37.08
C GLY A 717 2.26 -24.63 -38.37
N GLN A 718 2.34 -23.95 -39.52
CA GLN A 718 2.51 -24.56 -40.84
C GLN A 718 3.58 -23.81 -41.63
N GLU A 719 4.12 -24.50 -42.62
CA GLU A 719 4.76 -23.86 -43.77
C GLU A 719 3.80 -23.96 -44.97
N VAL A 720 3.89 -22.98 -45.88
CA VAL A 720 2.89 -22.73 -46.91
C VAL A 720 3.50 -23.00 -48.27
N ASP A 721 3.16 -24.14 -48.90
CA ASP A 721 3.63 -24.48 -50.24
C ASP A 721 2.79 -23.80 -51.37
N SER A 722 1.65 -23.17 -51.05
CA SER A 722 0.83 -22.41 -52.00
C SER A 722 -0.04 -21.36 -51.30
N HIS A 723 -0.43 -20.26 -51.96
CA HIS A 723 -1.22 -19.22 -51.31
C HIS A 723 -2.48 -19.78 -50.61
N LYS A 724 -2.57 -19.56 -49.29
CA LYS A 724 -3.64 -20.06 -48.40
C LYS A 724 -3.74 -21.59 -48.27
N GLY A 725 -2.69 -22.35 -48.60
CA GLY A 725 -2.73 -23.80 -48.50
C GLY A 725 -1.41 -24.49 -48.81
N GLY A 726 -1.50 -25.72 -49.33
CA GLY A 726 -0.32 -26.56 -49.55
C GLY A 726 0.27 -27.12 -48.26
N PHE A 727 -0.49 -27.16 -47.16
CA PHE A 727 0.00 -27.66 -45.88
C PHE A 727 0.36 -29.14 -45.95
N SER A 728 1.53 -29.46 -45.42
CA SER A 728 2.06 -30.80 -45.33
C SER A 728 2.29 -31.18 -43.86
N ALA A 729 1.81 -32.36 -43.47
CA ALA A 729 1.98 -32.82 -42.10
C ALA A 729 3.46 -32.86 -41.68
N SER A 730 4.38 -33.22 -42.59
CA SER A 730 5.81 -33.31 -42.26
C SER A 730 6.49 -31.95 -42.00
N GLN A 731 5.85 -30.85 -42.39
CA GLN A 731 6.26 -29.45 -42.16
C GLN A 731 5.48 -28.78 -41.01
N ALA A 732 4.48 -29.45 -40.42
CA ALA A 732 3.67 -28.89 -39.35
C ALA A 732 4.44 -28.79 -38.01
N LEU A 733 4.21 -27.72 -37.26
CA LEU A 733 4.75 -27.54 -35.92
C LEU A 733 4.08 -28.48 -34.92
N THR A 734 4.85 -28.96 -33.95
CA THR A 734 4.34 -29.64 -32.74
C THR A 734 5.00 -29.04 -31.51
N GLY A 735 4.26 -29.02 -30.40
CA GLY A 735 4.65 -28.36 -29.16
C GLY A 735 3.95 -27.02 -28.95
N PHE A 736 4.61 -26.11 -28.24
CA PHE A 736 3.99 -24.90 -27.73
C PHE A 736 4.59 -23.64 -28.37
N LEU A 737 3.73 -22.70 -28.76
CA LEU A 737 4.10 -21.40 -29.29
C LEU A 737 3.41 -20.31 -28.48
N GLY A 738 4.14 -19.28 -28.08
CA GLY A 738 3.61 -18.14 -27.37
C GLY A 738 4.19 -16.84 -27.89
N HIS A 739 3.44 -15.75 -27.73
CA HIS A 739 3.93 -14.39 -27.86
C HIS A 739 4.64 -14.06 -29.19
N LEU A 740 4.15 -14.59 -30.32
CA LEU A 740 4.58 -14.11 -31.64
C LEU A 740 4.12 -12.66 -31.83
N ASN A 741 5.10 -11.77 -31.92
CA ASN A 741 4.89 -10.34 -32.14
C ASN A 741 5.78 -9.84 -33.26
N ILE A 742 5.20 -9.03 -34.15
CA ILE A 742 5.93 -8.40 -35.25
C ILE A 742 5.78 -6.88 -35.20
N TRP A 743 6.92 -6.20 -35.29
CA TRP A 743 7.03 -4.76 -35.52
C TRP A 743 7.58 -4.45 -36.91
N ASP A 744 7.12 -3.37 -37.55
CA ASP A 744 7.62 -2.87 -38.85
C ASP A 744 8.88 -2.02 -38.72
N ASN A 745 9.35 -1.79 -37.49
CA ASN A 745 10.54 -1.01 -37.20
C ASN A 745 11.18 -1.46 -35.89
N PHE A 746 12.34 -2.10 -35.98
CA PHE A 746 13.07 -2.56 -34.80
C PHE A 746 13.74 -1.43 -34.01
N ASP A 747 13.97 -0.25 -34.61
CA ASP A 747 14.53 0.91 -33.89
C ASP A 747 13.48 1.59 -32.99
N ALA A 748 12.19 1.32 -33.21
CA ALA A 748 11.09 1.79 -32.37
C ALA A 748 10.87 0.91 -31.12
N VAL A 749 11.47 -0.28 -31.08
CA VAL A 749 11.36 -1.22 -29.96
C VAL A 749 12.44 -0.91 -28.93
N ALA A 750 12.05 -0.21 -27.87
CA ALA A 750 13.01 0.38 -26.93
C ALA A 750 13.49 -0.57 -25.81
N LEU A 751 13.45 -1.87 -26.07
CA LEU A 751 13.88 -2.92 -25.15
C LEU A 751 15.02 -3.70 -25.81
N SER A 752 16.01 -4.06 -25.01
CA SER A 752 17.05 -4.98 -25.45
C SER A 752 16.48 -6.38 -25.70
N PHE A 753 17.10 -7.15 -26.58
CA PHE A 753 16.75 -8.57 -26.80
C PHE A 753 16.84 -9.40 -25.51
N GLU A 754 17.75 -9.03 -24.61
CA GLU A 754 17.85 -9.61 -23.27
C GLU A 754 16.61 -9.31 -22.43
N GLU A 755 16.09 -8.08 -22.46
CA GLU A 755 14.84 -7.73 -21.76
C GLU A 755 13.62 -8.44 -22.35
N MET A 756 13.54 -8.55 -23.68
CA MET A 756 12.46 -9.30 -24.35
C MET A 756 12.51 -10.80 -24.00
N ALA A 757 13.70 -11.35 -23.77
CA ALA A 757 13.89 -12.75 -23.40
C ALA A 757 13.69 -13.06 -21.91
N ARG A 758 13.48 -12.06 -21.02
CA ARG A 758 13.35 -12.31 -19.56
C ARG A 758 12.04 -13.00 -19.16
N GLY A 759 11.05 -13.00 -20.04
CA GLY A 759 9.82 -13.78 -19.90
C GLY A 759 8.80 -13.35 -20.93
N ALA A 760 7.65 -14.00 -20.91
CA ALA A 760 6.45 -13.58 -21.63
C ALA A 760 5.83 -12.28 -21.09
N SER A 761 6.67 -11.24 -21.00
CA SER A 761 6.22 -9.88 -20.77
C SER A 761 5.37 -9.47 -21.97
N HIS A 762 4.19 -8.91 -21.72
CA HIS A 762 3.22 -8.55 -22.74
C HIS A 762 3.79 -7.43 -23.62
N PHE A 763 4.48 -7.80 -24.69
CA PHE A 763 4.82 -6.91 -25.80
C PHE A 763 3.87 -7.24 -26.93
N GLU A 764 3.35 -6.22 -27.62
CA GLU A 764 2.46 -6.41 -28.76
C GLU A 764 3.09 -5.75 -29.98
N GLY A 765 3.18 -6.52 -31.06
CA GLY A 765 3.64 -6.03 -32.35
C GLY A 765 2.63 -5.05 -32.96
N ASN A 766 3.11 -3.95 -33.55
CA ASN A 766 2.22 -3.03 -34.28
C ASN A 766 1.78 -3.58 -35.65
N VAL A 767 2.47 -4.58 -36.18
CA VAL A 767 2.09 -5.31 -37.41
C VAL A 767 1.30 -6.56 -37.05
N VAL A 768 1.86 -7.38 -36.14
CA VAL A 768 1.22 -8.60 -35.65
C VAL A 768 1.27 -8.60 -34.12
N PRO A 769 0.13 -8.31 -33.46
CA PRO A 769 -0.01 -8.43 -32.02
C PRO A 769 -0.38 -9.88 -31.64
N TRP A 770 0.33 -10.48 -30.67
CA TRP A 770 0.06 -11.83 -30.16
C TRP A 770 -1.39 -12.05 -29.72
N SER A 771 -1.98 -11.03 -29.09
CA SER A 771 -3.38 -11.02 -28.67
C SER A 771 -4.37 -11.40 -29.78
N SER A 772 -3.99 -11.23 -31.05
CA SER A 772 -4.82 -11.56 -32.21
C SER A 772 -4.98 -13.06 -32.50
N PHE A 773 -4.18 -13.94 -31.87
CA PHE A 773 -4.18 -15.39 -32.15
C PHE A 773 -5.07 -16.23 -31.21
N ARG A 774 -5.95 -15.60 -30.43
CA ARG A 774 -6.88 -16.31 -29.52
C ARG A 774 -8.01 -17.05 -30.22
N SER A 775 -8.22 -16.78 -31.51
CA SER A 775 -9.33 -17.34 -32.29
C SER A 775 -8.83 -17.91 -33.62
N LYS A 776 -9.73 -18.52 -34.41
CA LYS A 776 -9.41 -19.10 -35.72
C LYS A 776 -8.34 -20.20 -35.65
N LEU A 777 -8.54 -21.06 -34.66
CA LEU A 777 -7.81 -22.29 -34.43
C LEU A 777 -8.43 -23.38 -35.29
N TYR A 778 -7.62 -24.13 -36.01
CA TYR A 778 -8.07 -25.24 -36.85
C TYR A 778 -7.46 -26.56 -36.37
N GLY A 779 -8.16 -27.66 -36.62
CA GLY A 779 -7.76 -28.98 -36.17
C GLY A 779 -7.92 -29.17 -34.66
N THR A 780 -6.90 -29.70 -33.99
CA THR A 780 -6.91 -29.97 -32.54
C THR A 780 -6.13 -28.94 -31.73
N VAL A 781 -5.81 -27.78 -32.31
CA VAL A 781 -5.02 -26.72 -31.67
C VAL A 781 -5.80 -26.12 -30.50
N THR A 782 -5.16 -25.92 -29.36
CA THR A 782 -5.80 -25.35 -28.17
C THR A 782 -5.06 -24.13 -27.64
N VAL A 783 -5.82 -23.22 -27.01
CA VAL A 783 -5.28 -22.07 -26.27
C VAL A 783 -5.19 -22.46 -24.80
N VAL A 784 -4.02 -22.26 -24.20
CA VAL A 784 -3.78 -22.51 -22.78
C VAL A 784 -3.45 -21.20 -22.08
N GLU A 785 -4.20 -20.90 -21.03
CA GLU A 785 -4.05 -19.68 -20.23
C GLU A 785 -2.85 -19.75 -19.28
N GLY A 786 -2.14 -18.61 -19.13
CA GLY A 786 -0.98 -18.46 -18.26
C GLY A 786 0.28 -19.06 -18.89
N SER A 787 1.15 -18.22 -19.43
CA SER A 787 2.36 -18.68 -20.08
C SER A 787 3.48 -18.94 -19.05
N SER A 788 4.00 -20.17 -19.04
CA SER A 788 5.09 -20.62 -18.15
C SER A 788 6.48 -20.28 -18.68
N CYS A 789 6.56 -19.45 -19.73
CA CYS A 789 7.81 -19.02 -20.37
C CYS A 789 8.55 -17.98 -19.52
N THR A 790 9.28 -18.50 -18.55
CA THR A 790 10.41 -17.83 -17.89
C THR A 790 11.67 -18.63 -18.14
N LEU A 791 12.79 -17.99 -18.49
CA LEU A 791 14.08 -18.69 -18.68
C LEU A 791 14.46 -19.48 -17.41
N PRO A 792 15.03 -20.69 -17.52
CA PRO A 792 15.60 -21.41 -16.37
C PRO A 792 16.63 -20.57 -15.61
N ASP A 793 17.50 -19.84 -16.32
CA ASP A 793 18.46 -18.90 -15.70
C ASP A 793 17.79 -17.77 -14.92
N PHE A 794 16.57 -17.38 -15.28
CA PHE A 794 15.79 -16.36 -14.59
C PHE A 794 15.02 -16.93 -13.38
N ALA A 795 14.50 -18.16 -13.48
CA ALA A 795 14.03 -18.89 -12.30
C ALA A 795 15.18 -19.06 -11.30
N THR A 796 16.37 -19.39 -11.78
CA THR A 796 17.59 -19.49 -10.98
C THR A 796 18.06 -18.11 -10.49
N GLN A 797 17.95 -17.04 -11.28
CA GLN A 797 18.24 -15.67 -10.85
C GLN A 797 17.29 -15.22 -9.74
N LYS A 798 15.99 -15.48 -9.86
CA LYS A 798 14.99 -15.19 -8.83
C LYS A 798 15.23 -16.00 -7.56
N LEU A 799 15.69 -17.26 -7.69
CA LEU A 799 16.14 -18.08 -6.56
C LEU A 799 17.43 -17.54 -5.92
N ARG A 800 18.37 -17.02 -6.72
CA ARG A 800 19.61 -16.38 -6.24
C ARG A 800 19.34 -15.03 -5.56
N GLU A 801 18.43 -14.22 -6.11
CA GLU A 801 17.95 -12.96 -5.55
C GLU A 801 17.21 -13.20 -4.23
N LYS A 802 16.34 -14.22 -4.21
CA LYS A 802 15.71 -14.71 -2.98
C LYS A 802 16.74 -15.18 -1.98
N TRP A 803 17.73 -15.97 -2.39
CA TRP A 803 18.82 -16.41 -1.53
C TRP A 803 19.60 -15.21 -0.95
N CYS A 804 19.92 -14.19 -1.76
CA CYS A 804 20.56 -12.97 -1.29
C CYS A 804 19.70 -12.20 -0.28
N SER A 805 18.38 -12.11 -0.52
CA SER A 805 17.44 -11.45 0.39
C SER A 805 17.23 -12.21 1.69
N ASP A 806 17.24 -13.54 1.65
CA ASP A 806 16.98 -14.41 2.81
C ASP A 806 18.23 -14.57 3.69
N ASN A 807 19.43 -14.42 3.11
CA ASN A 807 20.70 -14.70 3.81
C ASN A 807 21.56 -13.46 4.09
N ILE A 808 21.33 -12.33 3.40
CA ILE A 808 22.13 -11.10 3.60
C ILE A 808 21.20 -9.90 3.81
N SER A 809 21.37 -9.24 4.96
CA SER A 809 20.64 -8.02 5.28
C SER A 809 21.24 -6.81 4.54
N PRO A 810 20.46 -6.09 3.71
CA PRO A 810 20.91 -4.87 3.03
C PRO A 810 21.34 -3.79 4.03
N THR A 811 22.40 -3.05 3.73
CA THR A 811 22.87 -1.92 4.55
C THR A 811 22.36 -0.59 4.00
N SER A 812 22.50 0.51 4.75
CA SER A 812 22.07 1.86 4.31
C SER A 812 22.71 2.28 2.97
N ASP A 813 23.96 1.88 2.76
CA ASP A 813 24.75 2.21 1.56
C ASP A 813 24.55 1.17 0.44
N CYS A 814 23.81 0.11 0.72
CA CYS A 814 23.51 -0.99 -0.19
C CYS A 814 22.05 -1.45 -0.01
N PRO A 815 21.08 -0.59 -0.38
CA PRO A 815 19.67 -0.87 -0.14
C PRO A 815 19.12 -2.00 -1.02
N VAL A 816 19.84 -2.38 -2.08
CA VAL A 816 19.47 -3.45 -3.02
C VAL A 816 20.69 -4.31 -3.29
N LEU A 817 20.56 -5.60 -3.01
CA LEU A 817 21.58 -6.62 -3.25
C LEU A 817 21.30 -7.36 -4.56
N TYR A 818 22.36 -7.58 -5.34
CA TYR A 818 22.32 -8.28 -6.62
C TYR A 818 23.16 -9.56 -6.51
N PRO A 819 22.71 -10.72 -7.00
CA PRO A 819 23.52 -11.94 -6.99
C PRO A 819 24.51 -12.00 -8.17
N LEU A 820 25.70 -12.52 -7.94
CA LEU A 820 26.77 -12.77 -8.92
C LEU A 820 27.37 -14.16 -8.73
N LEU A 821 27.64 -14.90 -9.81
CA LEU A 821 28.52 -16.08 -9.75
C LEU A 821 29.97 -15.66 -10.02
N ASP A 822 30.81 -15.74 -8.99
CA ASP A 822 32.22 -15.36 -8.99
C ASP A 822 33.13 -16.59 -9.06
N THR A 823 34.36 -16.45 -9.54
CA THR A 823 35.35 -17.54 -9.57
C THR A 823 36.11 -17.63 -8.25
N ASP A 824 36.26 -18.84 -7.69
CA ASP A 824 37.15 -19.05 -6.53
C ASP A 824 38.60 -18.74 -6.91
N ASN A 825 39.39 -18.23 -5.95
CA ASN A 825 40.82 -17.88 -6.09
C ASN A 825 41.70 -19.07 -6.53
N ASN A 826 41.18 -20.30 -6.48
CA ASN A 826 41.84 -21.53 -6.92
C ASN A 826 41.30 -22.07 -8.27
N ASN A 827 40.44 -21.32 -8.98
CA ASN A 827 39.85 -21.69 -10.28
C ASN A 827 39.08 -23.03 -10.35
N ASN A 828 38.68 -23.62 -9.21
CA ASN A 828 38.04 -24.95 -9.15
C ASN A 828 36.50 -24.93 -9.08
N GLY A 829 35.85 -23.77 -9.25
CA GLY A 829 34.39 -23.64 -9.30
C GLY A 829 33.90 -22.19 -9.24
N LYS A 830 32.59 -22.00 -9.51
CA LYS A 830 31.90 -20.71 -9.33
C LYS A 830 31.19 -20.65 -7.97
N LEU A 831 31.27 -19.52 -7.29
CA LEU A 831 30.67 -19.20 -5.99
C LEU A 831 29.57 -18.15 -6.18
N LEU A 832 28.39 -18.36 -5.60
CA LEU A 832 27.34 -17.34 -5.57
C LEU A 832 27.66 -16.30 -4.49
N ARG A 833 27.69 -15.02 -4.86
CA ARG A 833 27.93 -13.87 -3.96
C ARG A 833 26.85 -12.80 -4.19
N CYS A 834 26.54 -12.00 -3.17
CA CYS A 834 25.64 -10.85 -3.30
C CYS A 834 26.43 -9.54 -3.23
N TYR A 835 26.10 -8.56 -4.08
CA TYR A 835 26.83 -7.30 -4.19
C TYR A 835 25.89 -6.09 -4.31
N CYS A 836 26.44 -4.89 -4.18
CA CYS A 836 25.74 -3.61 -4.19
C CYS A 836 26.01 -2.86 -5.50
N LYS A 837 25.01 -2.18 -6.07
CA LYS A 837 25.14 -1.50 -7.38
C LYS A 837 26.26 -0.45 -7.42
N ASN A 838 26.52 0.23 -6.29
CA ASN A 838 27.58 1.23 -6.12
C ASN A 838 29.01 0.64 -6.04
N MET A 839 29.16 -0.69 -6.10
CA MET A 839 30.46 -1.38 -6.08
C MET A 839 30.98 -1.72 -7.48
N LEU A 840 30.21 -1.41 -8.52
CA LEU A 840 30.57 -1.67 -9.91
C LEU A 840 30.97 -0.37 -10.62
N LEU A 841 32.12 -0.38 -11.30
CA LEU A 841 32.51 0.66 -12.25
C LEU A 841 32.07 0.24 -13.64
N GLN A 842 31.27 1.08 -14.29
CA GLN A 842 30.95 0.88 -15.70
C GLN A 842 32.13 1.34 -16.54
N ASN A 843 32.72 0.44 -17.31
CA ASN A 843 33.77 0.80 -18.25
C ASN A 843 33.19 1.56 -19.46
N SER A 844 34.08 2.12 -20.29
CA SER A 844 33.71 2.89 -21.48
C SER A 844 32.94 2.11 -22.55
N ALA A 845 32.85 0.78 -22.42
CA ALA A 845 32.04 -0.10 -23.27
C ALA A 845 30.70 -0.50 -22.63
N GLY A 846 30.35 0.07 -21.47
CA GLY A 846 29.09 -0.21 -20.78
C GLY A 846 29.10 -1.46 -19.90
N HIS A 847 30.21 -2.22 -19.85
CA HIS A 847 30.35 -3.39 -18.98
C HIS A 847 30.77 -2.99 -17.56
N TYR A 848 30.16 -3.63 -16.59
CA TYR A 848 30.44 -3.40 -15.18
C TYR A 848 31.63 -4.25 -14.71
N THR A 849 32.66 -3.62 -14.15
CA THR A 849 33.80 -4.28 -13.51
C THR A 849 33.87 -3.92 -12.03
N TYR A 850 34.50 -4.78 -11.22
CA TYR A 850 34.65 -4.55 -9.79
C TYR A 850 35.55 -3.32 -9.51
N ASN A 851 35.17 -2.47 -8.55
CA ASN A 851 36.01 -1.36 -8.10
C ASN A 851 36.98 -1.84 -6.99
N PRO A 852 38.29 -2.02 -7.27
CA PRO A 852 39.23 -2.52 -6.28
C PRO A 852 39.53 -1.52 -5.14
N GLY A 853 39.07 -0.26 -5.23
CA GLY A 853 39.34 0.80 -4.26
C GLY A 853 38.38 0.87 -3.07
N ASN A 854 37.37 0.00 -2.97
CA ASN A 854 36.36 0.03 -1.90
C ASN A 854 36.53 -1.21 -1.00
N THR A 855 36.97 -1.03 0.25
CA THR A 855 37.36 -2.13 1.17
C THR A 855 36.19 -2.75 1.95
N GLY A 856 34.94 -2.45 1.59
CA GLY A 856 33.74 -3.00 2.22
C GLY A 856 33.39 -4.43 1.77
N TYR A 857 34.23 -5.41 2.13
CA TYR A 857 33.93 -6.84 1.98
C TYR A 857 33.08 -7.31 3.17
N TYR A 858 31.85 -7.74 2.94
CA TYR A 858 31.12 -8.58 3.90
C TYR A 858 30.99 -10.00 3.33
N THR A 859 32.06 -10.80 3.47
CA THR A 859 31.93 -12.26 3.43
C THR A 859 32.61 -12.85 4.65
N ARG A 860 31.81 -13.39 5.57
CA ARG A 860 32.21 -14.50 6.44
C ARG A 860 31.05 -15.48 6.59
N ASP A 861 30.96 -16.41 5.66
CA ASP A 861 30.65 -17.78 6.05
C ASP A 861 31.67 -18.73 5.36
N PRO A 862 32.62 -19.32 6.11
CA PRO A 862 33.56 -20.28 5.58
C PRO A 862 32.96 -21.67 5.25
N GLN A 863 31.65 -21.90 5.42
CA GLN A 863 31.06 -23.25 5.29
C GLN A 863 30.47 -23.61 3.92
N LEU A 864 30.26 -22.68 2.99
CA LEU A 864 29.58 -23.01 1.72
C LEU A 864 30.55 -23.32 0.58
N ARG A 865 31.13 -24.52 0.63
CA ARG A 865 31.66 -25.20 -0.56
C ARG A 865 30.53 -25.98 -1.25
N LEU A 866 30.32 -25.66 -2.54
CA LEU A 866 29.58 -26.44 -3.56
C LEU A 866 28.05 -26.33 -3.56
N ILE A 867 27.53 -25.45 -4.43
CA ILE A 867 26.26 -25.70 -5.13
C ILE A 867 26.65 -26.07 -6.57
N LYS A 868 26.77 -27.37 -6.85
CA LYS A 868 27.17 -27.87 -8.18
C LYS A 868 26.01 -28.20 -9.12
N ASN A 869 24.75 -28.23 -8.64
CA ASN A 869 23.60 -28.70 -9.43
C ASN A 869 22.33 -27.87 -9.19
N ILE A 870 22.30 -26.60 -9.65
CA ILE A 870 21.05 -25.87 -9.91
C ILE A 870 21.10 -25.34 -11.33
#